data_AF-A0AAE1H5A2-F1
#
_entry.id   AF-A0AAE1H5A2-F1
#
_cell.length_a   1.000
_cell.length_b   1.000
_cell.length_c   1.000
_cell.angle_alpha   90.00
_cell.angle_beta   90.00
_cell.angle_gamma   90.00
#
_symmetry.space_group_name_H-M   'P 1'
#
loop_
_entity.id
_entity.type
_entity.pdbx_description
1 polymer ?
#
loop_
_entity_poly.entity_id
_entity_poly.type
_entity_poly.pdbx_seq_one_letter_code
_entity_poly.pdbx_strand_id
1 'polypeptide(L)'
;MGKSVVADEQLWTYCKQYNPSKGYVIGLILGQPAQAADYVVHLARIPPPDTVNSEKPDEVNAKPKCVSGLLLSEIKESWVAAQALDVTRMLPGGFWVLGVFLIGSADPFENQQSSSRLRAILRHLQSELKKTPSLYGDSPSDKLLLHMNTQKNLVACRSVDLNGSAAFRPIDWKFQKSPLVWTQIESVLDLNYVKYFSKTDTSKQLRNQLQAILDPVSEQINSSICTFANELLEPDDLVESIFRKRKGKNSKRAKDSTEDELKSITVNLYMPMGGADLKSSSDAEVNNTVGIMYFIGGPVNRVFVHPKATAEEASNAVKQDFIRSLTARLQMHADSLVEDEPSPPEDLETVHEPPRRVMIKLPSSVVKFSDYLFPGEGPEEALVSSKDLLDLTLELDDVETDLEVHSESMTEQWGNQPIEGATTELTLIENKSNNVMFIALAALFVALLAFVIQMNCWCRVPVPAVTGSAAAPVASATLHTAPRHAAPSAMELHDGARGNGKLTDTNNSLSHGAARLSPEKGKLEEQLEDAPRTWRRALPQLLACSAKNMILLSYGMSLGFVTIAIPALEAPGAVNGTEEAGSGTVTLSKPQISWFGSINWIMVAVGGIVSGPFATPWGRKPAMIAVNFCFVVGYLVFYLAESVPMLYLAQAACGLGGGLLEAPVLTYIAEIAEPHLRGAMSASTTAVLILGLFIDFTLGSVLHWRTVALLNMVAPVLAVVSLCFVPESPHWLVGQGRLEDARRALCWLRGWAAPEEVADEMAMLERTLNRSASDRPGPLPSLTQLRQRTFLVPFCLVVYAFFVGHWSGMTPLQTFAVSILSTVGTPIDKYYATILIGLVELAGTISCVALVHYTGKRPLALMSTLGAGVCFLVAATYVHVMGEAGAGSSSGPYSWVPMAALVASALISHAGIRILPWMLIGEVFTPGVKGFASGASGCMGYVIGFSANKSFFFLQEHLTLPGTFWLYGAVALSGTVVMYFFLPETEGHHLHEILGHFNGERVLRSKGGKRKIAGSDTWAADNPAMEPVESKL
;
A
#
# COMPACT_ATOMS: atom_id res chain seq x y z
N MET A 1 34.48 -54.22 -9.00
CA MET A 1 33.92 -53.93 -10.34
C MET A 1 34.52 -52.61 -10.80
N GLY A 2 34.97 -52.51 -12.05
CA GLY A 2 35.61 -51.29 -12.55
C GLY A 2 34.59 -50.14 -12.70
N LYS A 3 35.02 -48.91 -12.41
CA LYS A 3 34.27 -47.69 -12.65
C LYS A 3 34.03 -47.51 -14.16
N SER A 4 32.82 -47.16 -14.58
CA SER A 4 32.48 -46.89 -16.00
C SER A 4 32.10 -45.42 -16.22
N VAL A 5 32.13 -44.93 -17.46
CA VAL A 5 31.61 -43.60 -17.82
C VAL A 5 30.33 -43.75 -18.63
N VAL A 6 29.32 -42.95 -18.33
CA VAL A 6 28.03 -42.91 -19.04
C VAL A 6 27.85 -41.53 -19.66
N ALA A 7 27.50 -41.50 -20.94
CA ALA A 7 27.29 -40.28 -21.72
C ALA A 7 26.10 -40.49 -22.68
N ASP A 8 25.38 -39.42 -23.03
CA ASP A 8 24.30 -39.51 -24.01
C ASP A 8 24.85 -39.61 -25.45
N GLU A 9 24.17 -40.38 -26.32
CA GLU A 9 24.59 -40.64 -27.71
C GLU A 9 24.70 -39.35 -28.56
N GLN A 10 24.05 -38.26 -28.14
CA GLN A 10 24.18 -36.97 -28.81
C GLN A 10 25.60 -36.38 -28.71
N LEU A 11 26.34 -36.66 -27.63
CA LEU A 11 27.74 -36.23 -27.50
C LEU A 11 28.66 -36.93 -28.50
N TRP A 12 28.35 -38.18 -28.85
CA TRP A 12 29.02 -38.87 -29.96
C TRP A 12 28.75 -38.19 -31.30
N THR A 13 27.52 -37.72 -31.50
CA THR A 13 27.13 -36.99 -32.72
C THR A 13 27.83 -35.64 -32.81
N TYR A 14 27.97 -34.93 -31.70
CA TYR A 14 28.75 -33.70 -31.60
C TYR A 14 30.22 -33.93 -32.01
N CYS A 15 30.88 -34.94 -31.43
CA CYS A 15 32.28 -35.21 -31.77
C CYS A 15 32.49 -35.63 -33.24
N LYS A 16 31.51 -36.27 -33.88
CA LYS A 16 31.58 -36.64 -35.31
C LYS A 16 31.63 -35.45 -36.26
N GLN A 17 31.22 -34.26 -35.82
CA GLN A 17 31.34 -33.04 -36.61
C GLN A 17 32.80 -32.62 -36.80
N TYR A 18 33.70 -33.11 -35.93
CA TYR A 18 35.13 -32.83 -35.97
C TYR A 18 35.91 -34.03 -36.55
N ASN A 19 36.64 -33.80 -37.64
CA ASN A 19 37.49 -34.82 -38.27
C ASN A 19 38.79 -34.18 -38.78
N PRO A 20 39.76 -33.92 -37.90
CA PRO A 20 41.04 -33.35 -38.31
C PRO A 20 41.80 -34.34 -39.20
N SER A 21 42.28 -33.88 -40.36
CA SER A 21 43.09 -34.69 -41.28
C SER A 21 44.50 -34.98 -40.74
N LYS A 22 45.04 -34.08 -39.92
CA LYS A 22 46.29 -34.20 -39.16
C LYS A 22 46.13 -33.52 -37.79
N GLY A 23 46.83 -34.04 -36.78
CA GLY A 23 46.78 -33.51 -35.40
C GLY A 23 45.55 -33.96 -34.61
N TYR A 24 45.31 -33.28 -33.49
CA TYR A 24 44.21 -33.53 -32.57
C TYR A 24 43.36 -32.28 -32.38
N VAL A 25 42.06 -32.46 -32.22
CA VAL A 25 41.17 -31.47 -31.58
C VAL A 25 41.09 -31.82 -30.10
N ILE A 26 41.35 -30.84 -29.23
CA ILE A 26 41.31 -31.00 -27.78
C ILE A 26 40.08 -30.31 -27.19
N GLY A 27 39.53 -30.91 -26.15
CA GLY A 27 38.42 -30.33 -25.39
C GLY A 27 38.37 -30.81 -23.95
N LEU A 28 37.42 -30.28 -23.20
CA LEU A 28 37.16 -30.59 -21.79
C LEU A 28 35.98 -31.57 -21.66
N ILE A 29 36.07 -32.47 -20.69
CA ILE A 29 35.00 -33.40 -20.33
C ILE A 29 34.29 -32.86 -19.09
N LEU A 30 33.00 -32.56 -19.20
CA LEU A 30 32.20 -31.95 -18.14
C LEU A 30 31.16 -32.94 -17.61
N GLY A 31 31.11 -33.14 -16.29
CA GLY A 31 30.20 -34.12 -15.69
C GLY A 31 30.28 -34.24 -14.18
N GLN A 32 29.53 -35.20 -13.63
CA GLN A 32 29.54 -35.55 -12.21
C GLN A 32 30.23 -36.91 -12.00
N PRO A 33 31.18 -37.00 -11.06
CA PRO A 33 31.73 -38.28 -10.65
C PRO A 33 30.77 -38.98 -9.70
N ALA A 34 30.68 -40.31 -9.78
CA ALA A 34 29.98 -41.11 -8.77
C ALA A 34 30.73 -42.41 -8.48
N GLN A 35 30.38 -43.07 -7.37
CA GLN A 35 31.06 -44.29 -6.93
C GLN A 35 31.02 -45.42 -7.99
N ALA A 36 29.88 -45.59 -8.67
CA ALA A 36 29.68 -46.67 -9.64
C ALA A 36 30.01 -46.27 -11.09
N ALA A 37 29.67 -45.04 -11.48
CA ALA A 37 29.92 -44.54 -12.82
C ALA A 37 30.03 -43.01 -12.83
N ASP A 38 30.89 -42.48 -13.69
CA ASP A 38 30.95 -41.03 -13.96
C ASP A 38 29.93 -40.67 -15.04
N TYR A 39 29.17 -39.61 -14.82
CA TYR A 39 28.11 -39.15 -15.72
C TYR A 39 28.58 -37.90 -16.46
N VAL A 40 28.72 -38.00 -17.78
CA VAL A 40 29.18 -36.91 -18.65
C VAL A 40 27.98 -36.24 -19.28
N VAL A 41 27.90 -34.91 -19.13
CA VAL A 41 26.77 -34.10 -19.61
C VAL A 41 27.13 -33.27 -20.84
N HIS A 42 28.40 -32.85 -20.98
CA HIS A 42 28.84 -32.03 -22.10
C HIS A 42 30.33 -32.26 -22.42
N LEU A 43 30.68 -32.03 -23.69
CA LEU A 43 32.06 -32.03 -24.19
C LEU A 43 32.31 -30.66 -24.83
N ALA A 44 33.18 -29.85 -24.23
CA ALA A 44 33.47 -28.49 -24.69
C ALA A 44 34.80 -28.46 -25.45
N ARG A 45 34.77 -28.15 -26.75
CA ARG A 45 36.00 -27.95 -27.55
C ARG A 45 36.71 -26.66 -27.13
N ILE A 46 38.05 -26.68 -27.10
CA ILE A 46 38.84 -25.48 -26.85
C ILE A 46 39.23 -24.84 -28.19
N PRO A 47 38.79 -23.60 -28.51
CA PRO A 47 39.12 -22.93 -29.76
C PRO A 47 40.58 -22.45 -29.79
N PRO A 48 41.32 -22.64 -30.91
CA PRO A 48 42.73 -22.29 -30.99
C PRO A 48 42.98 -20.78 -30.75
N PRO A 49 44.14 -20.38 -30.20
CA PRO A 49 44.38 -19.02 -29.73
C PRO A 49 44.34 -17.93 -30.81
N ASP A 50 44.52 -18.26 -32.10
CA ASP A 50 44.57 -17.29 -33.20
C ASP A 50 43.20 -16.95 -33.82
N THR A 51 42.10 -17.56 -33.37
CA THR A 51 40.74 -17.35 -33.94
C THR A 51 39.90 -16.27 -33.25
N VAL A 52 40.34 -15.74 -32.10
CA VAL A 52 39.51 -14.90 -31.20
C VAL A 52 39.20 -13.49 -31.77
N ASN A 53 39.88 -13.02 -32.82
CA ASN A 53 39.72 -11.65 -33.35
C ASN A 53 39.21 -11.53 -34.80
N SER A 54 38.67 -12.59 -35.42
CA SER A 54 38.43 -12.59 -36.87
C SER A 54 37.00 -12.86 -37.37
N GLU A 55 36.03 -13.15 -36.51
CA GLU A 55 34.65 -13.40 -36.94
C GLU A 55 33.73 -12.24 -36.54
N LYS A 56 33.24 -11.51 -37.54
CA LYS A 56 32.18 -10.51 -37.36
C LYS A 56 30.85 -11.23 -37.04
N PRO A 57 29.94 -10.62 -36.26
CA PRO A 57 28.68 -11.25 -35.83
C PRO A 57 27.69 -11.61 -36.95
N ASP A 58 27.95 -11.27 -38.22
CA ASP A 58 26.99 -11.44 -39.32
C ASP A 58 27.00 -12.82 -40.01
N GLU A 59 27.85 -13.79 -39.60
CA GLU A 59 27.94 -15.14 -40.21
C GLU A 59 27.47 -16.28 -39.27
N VAL A 60 26.36 -16.12 -38.55
CA VAL A 60 25.85 -17.11 -37.56
C VAL A 60 25.33 -18.43 -38.20
N ASN A 61 25.19 -18.51 -39.54
CA ASN A 61 24.58 -19.67 -40.22
C ASN A 61 25.49 -20.42 -41.23
N ALA A 62 26.81 -20.25 -41.20
CA ALA A 62 27.71 -20.97 -42.09
C ALA A 62 28.08 -22.38 -41.56
N LYS A 63 28.00 -23.42 -42.42
CA LYS A 63 28.47 -24.78 -42.10
C LYS A 63 29.95 -24.76 -41.64
N PRO A 64 30.34 -25.52 -40.60
CA PRO A 64 31.70 -25.48 -40.07
C PRO A 64 32.73 -25.84 -41.14
N LYS A 65 33.65 -24.91 -41.42
CA LYS A 65 34.85 -25.14 -42.24
C LYS A 65 35.72 -26.22 -41.58
N CYS A 66 36.49 -26.94 -42.42
CA CYS A 66 37.40 -28.02 -42.01
C CYS A 66 38.29 -27.59 -40.83
N VAL A 67 38.04 -28.15 -39.65
CA VAL A 67 38.80 -27.81 -38.42
C VAL A 67 40.23 -28.37 -38.54
N SER A 68 41.23 -27.50 -38.56
CA SER A 68 42.64 -27.87 -38.52
C SER A 68 43.01 -28.44 -37.14
N GLY A 69 43.50 -29.67 -37.08
CA GLY A 69 43.99 -30.26 -35.83
C GLY A 69 45.39 -29.75 -35.45
N LEU A 70 45.68 -29.72 -34.15
CA LEU A 70 46.96 -29.28 -33.59
C LEU A 70 47.86 -30.47 -33.30
N LEU A 71 49.18 -30.31 -33.44
CA LEU A 71 50.11 -31.31 -32.92
C LEU A 71 50.10 -31.28 -31.38
N LEU A 72 50.27 -32.44 -30.75
CA LEU A 72 50.25 -32.54 -29.28
C LEU A 72 51.36 -31.69 -28.60
N SER A 73 52.44 -31.38 -29.33
CA SER A 73 53.52 -30.48 -28.90
C SER A 73 53.13 -28.99 -28.95
N GLU A 74 52.16 -28.60 -29.77
CA GLU A 74 51.71 -27.22 -29.94
C GLU A 74 50.67 -26.82 -28.87
N ILE A 75 50.01 -27.80 -28.25
CA ILE A 75 49.06 -27.59 -27.17
C ILE A 75 49.82 -27.16 -25.91
N LYS A 76 49.72 -25.87 -25.58
CA LYS A 76 50.27 -25.30 -24.34
C LYS A 76 49.42 -25.72 -23.15
N GLU A 77 50.06 -26.15 -22.05
CA GLU A 77 49.32 -26.55 -20.85
C GLU A 77 48.52 -25.39 -20.25
N SER A 78 49.09 -24.19 -20.24
CA SER A 78 48.48 -22.99 -19.67
C SER A 78 47.19 -22.58 -20.39
N TRP A 79 47.11 -22.82 -21.69
CA TRP A 79 45.92 -22.52 -22.50
C TRP A 79 44.75 -23.45 -22.14
N VAL A 80 45.03 -24.76 -22.02
CA VAL A 80 44.01 -25.75 -21.59
C VAL A 80 43.56 -25.48 -20.15
N ALA A 81 44.50 -25.09 -19.27
CA ALA A 81 44.19 -24.77 -17.88
C ALA A 81 43.38 -23.47 -17.73
N ALA A 82 43.67 -22.43 -18.52
CA ALA A 82 42.91 -21.18 -18.53
C ALA A 82 41.44 -21.43 -18.91
N GLN A 83 41.20 -22.12 -20.04
CA GLN A 83 39.84 -22.48 -20.45
C GLN A 83 39.11 -23.30 -19.37
N ALA A 84 39.81 -24.25 -18.74
CA ALA A 84 39.22 -25.06 -17.68
C ALA A 84 38.84 -24.23 -16.46
N LEU A 85 39.59 -23.18 -16.14
CA LEU A 85 39.29 -22.28 -15.03
C LEU A 85 38.01 -21.47 -15.31
N ASP A 86 37.87 -20.93 -16.51
CA ASP A 86 36.70 -20.14 -16.92
C ASP A 86 35.45 -21.00 -16.99
N VAL A 87 35.53 -22.18 -17.63
CA VAL A 87 34.43 -23.15 -17.68
C VAL A 87 34.03 -23.61 -16.29
N THR A 88 34.97 -23.75 -15.35
CA THR A 88 34.64 -24.17 -13.97
C THR A 88 33.72 -23.17 -13.27
N ARG A 89 33.76 -21.88 -13.61
CA ARG A 89 32.85 -20.85 -13.06
C ARG A 89 31.40 -21.04 -13.54
N MET A 90 31.22 -21.60 -14.73
CA MET A 90 29.91 -21.87 -15.33
C MET A 90 29.26 -23.16 -14.83
N LEU A 91 30.02 -24.06 -14.21
CA LEU A 91 29.51 -25.37 -13.79
C LEU A 91 28.66 -25.26 -12.52
N PRO A 92 27.46 -25.87 -12.47
CA PRO A 92 26.71 -25.96 -11.23
C PRO A 92 27.40 -26.89 -10.23
N GLY A 93 27.04 -26.78 -8.96
CA GLY A 93 27.60 -27.59 -7.88
C GLY A 93 27.53 -29.10 -8.15
N GLY A 94 28.57 -29.83 -7.73
CA GLY A 94 28.74 -31.25 -8.02
C GLY A 94 29.26 -31.57 -9.43
N PHE A 95 29.26 -30.62 -10.37
CA PHE A 95 29.88 -30.78 -11.69
C PHE A 95 31.32 -30.28 -11.73
N TRP A 96 32.11 -30.98 -12.54
CA TRP A 96 33.55 -30.81 -12.63
C TRP A 96 34.08 -30.97 -14.05
N VAL A 97 35.27 -30.39 -14.27
CA VAL A 97 36.16 -30.80 -15.35
C VAL A 97 36.77 -32.16 -14.98
N LEU A 98 36.16 -33.22 -15.50
CA LEU A 98 36.58 -34.62 -15.26
C LEU A 98 37.88 -34.94 -15.98
N GLY A 99 38.21 -34.22 -17.04
CA GLY A 99 39.46 -34.37 -17.77
C GLY A 99 39.38 -33.78 -19.18
N VAL A 100 40.12 -34.36 -20.11
CA VAL A 100 40.22 -33.85 -21.50
C VAL A 100 39.88 -34.92 -22.52
N PHE A 101 39.30 -34.50 -23.65
CA PHE A 101 39.09 -35.37 -24.80
C PHE A 101 39.97 -34.97 -25.98
N LEU A 102 40.30 -35.94 -26.82
CA LEU A 102 41.09 -35.80 -28.04
C LEU A 102 40.37 -36.48 -29.19
N ILE A 103 40.16 -35.75 -30.27
CA ILE A 103 39.65 -36.28 -31.53
C ILE A 103 40.81 -36.29 -32.53
N GLY A 104 41.20 -37.47 -33.00
CA GLY A 104 42.34 -37.64 -33.90
C GLY A 104 42.40 -39.03 -34.53
N SER A 105 43.19 -39.14 -35.59
CA SER A 105 43.37 -40.41 -36.33
C SER A 105 44.45 -41.32 -35.72
N ALA A 106 45.42 -40.75 -35.01
CA ALA A 106 46.51 -41.46 -34.34
C ALA A 106 46.17 -41.77 -32.87
N ASP A 107 46.57 -42.93 -32.36
CA ASP A 107 46.35 -43.28 -30.95
C ASP A 107 47.38 -42.56 -30.05
N PRO A 108 46.95 -41.66 -29.14
CA PRO A 108 47.86 -40.90 -28.29
C PRO A 108 48.53 -41.77 -27.20
N PHE A 109 48.09 -43.01 -27.02
CA PHE A 109 48.57 -43.91 -25.97
C PHE A 109 49.67 -44.88 -26.41
N GLU A 110 49.92 -45.04 -27.70
CA GLU A 110 50.97 -45.93 -28.22
C GLU A 110 52.38 -45.37 -27.96
N ASN A 111 52.53 -44.04 -28.05
CA ASN A 111 53.82 -43.37 -27.90
C ASN A 111 54.07 -42.90 -26.45
N GLN A 112 55.22 -43.31 -25.88
CA GLN A 112 55.62 -42.92 -24.51
C GLN A 112 55.78 -41.40 -24.35
N GLN A 113 56.23 -40.70 -25.41
CA GLN A 113 56.35 -39.24 -25.45
C GLN A 113 54.99 -38.52 -25.48
N SER A 114 53.99 -39.07 -26.17
CA SER A 114 52.63 -38.52 -26.18
C SER A 114 51.95 -38.72 -24.82
N SER A 115 52.13 -39.91 -24.23
CA SER A 115 51.62 -40.23 -22.89
C SER A 115 52.28 -39.41 -21.76
N SER A 116 53.54 -38.98 -21.90
CA SER A 116 54.16 -38.05 -20.94
C SER A 116 53.62 -36.63 -21.09
N ARG A 117 53.42 -36.15 -22.33
CA ARG A 117 52.84 -34.82 -22.60
C ARG A 117 51.41 -34.68 -22.06
N LEU A 118 50.58 -35.70 -22.26
CA LEU A 118 49.20 -35.70 -21.74
C LEU A 118 49.15 -35.66 -20.21
N ARG A 119 50.07 -36.38 -19.55
CA ARG A 119 50.21 -36.28 -18.10
C ARG A 119 50.67 -34.89 -17.65
N ALA A 120 51.54 -34.23 -18.41
CA ALA A 120 51.93 -32.85 -18.11
C ALA A 120 50.73 -31.89 -18.20
N ILE A 121 49.93 -31.99 -19.27
CA ILE A 121 48.70 -31.19 -19.44
C ILE A 121 47.73 -31.43 -18.27
N LEU A 122 47.43 -32.69 -17.95
CA LEU A 122 46.50 -33.03 -16.87
C LEU A 122 47.00 -32.60 -15.48
N ARG A 123 48.31 -32.72 -15.21
CA ARG A 123 48.91 -32.24 -13.95
C ARG A 123 48.86 -30.73 -13.85
N HIS A 124 49.17 -30.01 -14.92
CA HIS A 124 49.13 -28.56 -14.92
C HIS A 124 47.69 -28.06 -14.74
N LEU A 125 46.73 -28.64 -15.48
CA LEU A 125 45.29 -28.37 -15.30
C LEU A 125 44.85 -28.59 -13.86
N GLN A 126 45.19 -29.73 -13.26
CA GLN A 126 44.83 -29.99 -11.86
C GLN A 126 45.54 -29.03 -10.90
N SER A 127 46.80 -28.69 -11.16
CA SER A 127 47.57 -27.75 -10.34
C SER A 127 46.98 -26.35 -10.38
N GLU A 128 46.56 -25.86 -11.55
CA GLU A 128 45.94 -24.54 -11.68
C GLU A 128 44.57 -24.49 -11.03
N LEU A 129 43.74 -25.52 -11.24
CA LEU A 129 42.42 -25.57 -10.60
C LEU A 129 42.54 -25.63 -9.06
N LYS A 130 43.51 -26.38 -8.51
CA LYS A 130 43.76 -26.44 -7.06
C LYS A 130 44.20 -25.11 -6.43
N LYS A 131 44.67 -24.13 -7.22
CA LYS A 131 45.03 -22.80 -6.68
C LYS A 131 43.82 -21.99 -6.21
N THR A 132 42.62 -22.36 -6.67
CA THR A 132 41.38 -21.70 -6.28
C THR A 132 40.42 -22.71 -5.63
N PRO A 133 40.63 -23.07 -4.35
CA PRO A 133 39.84 -24.09 -3.66
C PRO A 133 38.33 -23.84 -3.71
N SER A 134 37.90 -22.58 -3.64
CA SER A 134 36.47 -22.22 -3.67
C SER A 134 35.77 -22.53 -5.01
N LEU A 135 36.50 -22.60 -6.12
CA LEU A 135 35.96 -23.01 -7.42
C LEU A 135 36.14 -24.53 -7.66
N TYR A 136 37.28 -25.07 -7.22
CA TYR A 136 37.70 -26.47 -7.44
C TYR A 136 37.15 -27.48 -6.41
N GLY A 137 36.76 -27.05 -5.21
CA GLY A 137 36.22 -27.86 -4.11
C GLY A 137 36.83 -29.28 -4.02
N ASP A 138 35.94 -30.28 -3.93
CA ASP A 138 36.31 -31.69 -3.75
C ASP A 138 36.44 -32.47 -5.08
N SER A 139 36.85 -31.80 -6.16
CA SER A 139 36.97 -32.46 -7.47
C SER A 139 37.91 -33.68 -7.42
N PRO A 140 37.52 -34.82 -8.04
CA PRO A 140 38.28 -36.06 -7.96
C PRO A 140 39.69 -35.92 -8.51
N SER A 141 40.64 -36.61 -7.86
CA SER A 141 42.04 -36.67 -8.27
C SER A 141 42.26 -37.49 -9.54
N ASP A 142 41.38 -38.46 -9.78
CA ASP A 142 41.35 -39.25 -11.01
C ASP A 142 40.83 -38.39 -12.16
N LYS A 143 41.64 -38.19 -13.20
CA LYS A 143 41.24 -37.47 -14.42
C LYS A 143 41.03 -38.42 -15.60
N LEU A 144 39.99 -38.16 -16.38
CA LEU A 144 39.63 -38.90 -17.58
C LEU A 144 40.37 -38.37 -18.80
N LEU A 145 40.79 -39.29 -19.67
CA LEU A 145 41.33 -38.99 -20.98
C LEU A 145 40.56 -39.82 -22.01
N LEU A 146 39.73 -39.13 -22.78
CA LEU A 146 38.93 -39.73 -23.85
C LEU A 146 39.63 -39.53 -25.18
N HIS A 147 39.90 -40.60 -25.91
CA HIS A 147 40.37 -40.55 -27.29
C HIS A 147 39.30 -41.10 -28.23
N MET A 148 39.00 -40.34 -29.28
CA MET A 148 37.97 -40.66 -30.26
C MET A 148 38.55 -40.60 -31.67
N ASN A 149 38.49 -41.73 -32.36
CA ASN A 149 38.81 -41.81 -33.77
C ASN A 149 37.50 -41.91 -34.56
N THR A 150 37.06 -40.78 -35.10
CA THR A 150 35.81 -40.66 -35.87
C THR A 150 35.86 -41.42 -37.20
N GLN A 151 37.04 -41.64 -37.79
CA GLN A 151 37.20 -42.40 -39.03
C GLN A 151 37.02 -43.91 -38.83
N LYS A 152 37.49 -44.43 -37.69
CA LYS A 152 37.39 -45.86 -37.33
C LYS A 152 36.22 -46.18 -36.39
N ASN A 153 35.42 -45.18 -36.00
CA ASN A 153 34.41 -45.27 -34.93
C ASN A 153 34.96 -45.93 -33.65
N LEU A 154 36.21 -45.64 -33.30
CA LEU A 154 36.88 -46.21 -32.13
C LEU A 154 36.89 -45.20 -30.99
N VAL A 155 36.50 -45.63 -29.80
CA VAL A 155 36.52 -44.83 -28.57
C VAL A 155 37.35 -45.55 -27.52
N ALA A 156 38.33 -44.86 -26.96
CA ALA A 156 39.18 -45.37 -25.89
C ALA A 156 39.20 -44.36 -24.75
N CYS A 157 38.79 -44.77 -23.54
CA CYS A 157 38.87 -43.95 -22.34
C CYS A 157 39.88 -44.54 -21.36
N ARG A 158 40.71 -43.69 -20.77
CA ARG A 158 41.62 -44.07 -19.68
C ARG A 158 41.52 -43.07 -18.54
N SER A 159 41.63 -43.52 -17.29
CA SER A 159 41.84 -42.65 -16.13
C SER A 159 43.30 -42.61 -15.71
N VAL A 160 43.70 -41.52 -15.09
CA VAL A 160 44.99 -41.37 -14.44
C VAL A 160 44.79 -40.76 -13.05
N ASP A 161 45.39 -41.41 -12.05
CA ASP A 161 45.48 -40.83 -10.71
C ASP A 161 46.70 -39.92 -10.66
N LEU A 162 46.46 -38.63 -10.43
CA LEU A 162 47.51 -37.63 -10.40
C LEU A 162 48.18 -37.49 -9.03
N ASN A 163 47.57 -38.03 -7.96
CA ASN A 163 48.13 -38.02 -6.60
C ASN A 163 48.92 -39.32 -6.29
N GLY A 164 48.62 -40.42 -6.99
CA GLY A 164 49.20 -41.75 -6.75
C GLY A 164 49.92 -42.35 -7.96
N SER A 165 49.39 -43.45 -8.49
CA SER A 165 50.00 -44.18 -9.62
C SER A 165 49.83 -43.43 -10.94
N ALA A 166 50.93 -42.91 -11.49
CA ALA A 166 50.94 -42.16 -12.75
C ALA A 166 50.74 -43.02 -14.03
N ALA A 167 50.11 -44.20 -13.89
CA ALA A 167 49.81 -45.13 -14.97
C ALA A 167 48.35 -44.98 -15.44
N PHE A 168 48.15 -45.00 -16.76
CA PHE A 168 46.81 -44.93 -17.35
C PHE A 168 46.07 -46.26 -17.16
N ARG A 169 44.88 -46.21 -16.55
CA ARG A 169 43.98 -47.36 -16.34
C ARG A 169 42.84 -47.31 -17.35
N PRO A 170 42.55 -48.39 -18.10
CA PRO A 170 41.43 -48.39 -19.05
C PRO A 170 40.10 -48.30 -18.31
N ILE A 171 39.19 -47.48 -18.84
CA ILE A 171 37.81 -47.31 -18.34
C ILE A 171 36.83 -47.56 -19.49
N ASP A 172 35.74 -48.25 -19.18
CA ASP A 172 34.67 -48.51 -20.14
C ASP A 172 33.78 -47.26 -20.31
N TRP A 173 33.59 -46.80 -21.55
CA TRP A 173 32.78 -45.63 -21.89
C TRP A 173 31.52 -46.08 -22.64
N LYS A 174 30.35 -45.76 -22.09
CA LYS A 174 29.05 -46.18 -22.62
C LYS A 174 28.25 -44.98 -23.10
N PHE A 175 27.93 -44.98 -24.39
CA PHE A 175 26.93 -44.08 -24.95
C PHE A 175 25.54 -44.72 -24.83
N GLN A 176 24.61 -44.05 -24.17
CA GLN A 176 23.22 -44.50 -24.03
C GLN A 176 22.28 -43.68 -24.92
N LYS A 177 21.19 -44.33 -25.37
CA LYS A 177 20.19 -43.70 -26.26
C LYS A 177 19.13 -42.90 -25.51
N SER A 178 18.78 -43.36 -24.31
CA SER A 178 17.87 -42.63 -23.42
C SER A 178 18.63 -41.48 -22.76
N PRO A 179 18.05 -40.28 -22.66
CA PRO A 179 18.69 -39.17 -21.96
C PRO A 179 18.95 -39.53 -20.50
N LEU A 180 20.03 -38.99 -19.94
CA LEU A 180 20.30 -39.10 -18.50
C LEU A 180 19.17 -38.44 -17.69
N VAL A 181 18.65 -39.18 -16.70
CA VAL A 181 17.67 -38.64 -15.75
C VAL A 181 18.42 -37.85 -14.69
N TRP A 182 17.97 -36.63 -14.42
CA TRP A 182 18.55 -35.76 -13.39
C TRP A 182 17.48 -35.38 -12.37
N THR A 183 17.89 -35.21 -11.12
CA THR A 183 17.04 -34.61 -10.08
C THR A 183 17.44 -33.15 -9.95
N GLN A 184 16.49 -32.23 -10.10
CA GLN A 184 16.73 -30.81 -9.91
C GLN A 184 16.57 -30.47 -8.43
N ILE A 185 17.51 -29.70 -7.90
CA ILE A 185 17.49 -29.18 -6.53
C ILE A 185 17.49 -27.65 -6.62
N GLU A 186 16.60 -27.03 -5.88
CA GLU A 186 16.51 -25.58 -5.78
C GLU A 186 16.69 -25.16 -4.33
N SER A 187 17.49 -24.12 -4.12
CA SER A 187 17.79 -23.58 -2.80
C SER A 187 17.99 -22.09 -2.89
N VAL A 188 17.61 -21.39 -1.84
CA VAL A 188 17.95 -19.98 -1.62
C VAL A 188 18.83 -19.91 -0.37
N LEU A 189 19.84 -19.06 -0.38
CA LEU A 189 20.70 -18.81 0.77
C LEU A 189 20.65 -17.34 1.11
N ASP A 190 20.06 -16.98 2.24
CA ASP A 190 20.04 -15.59 2.68
C ASP A 190 21.42 -15.17 3.22
N LEU A 191 22.02 -14.17 2.59
CA LEU A 191 23.26 -13.55 3.03
C LEU A 191 22.94 -12.17 3.61
N ASN A 192 23.25 -12.00 4.90
CA ASN A 192 23.20 -10.72 5.58
C ASN A 192 24.42 -10.58 6.50
N TYR A 193 25.56 -10.27 5.89
CA TYR A 193 26.84 -10.20 6.60
C TYR A 193 27.47 -8.82 6.49
N VAL A 194 28.01 -8.34 7.59
CA VAL A 194 28.87 -7.15 7.64
C VAL A 194 30.32 -7.59 7.78
N LYS A 195 31.18 -7.10 6.90
CA LYS A 195 32.62 -7.40 6.89
C LYS A 195 33.42 -6.12 6.90
N TYR A 196 34.55 -6.15 7.60
CA TYR A 196 35.37 -4.97 7.84
C TYR A 196 36.73 -5.11 7.18
N PHE A 197 37.20 -4.05 6.53
CA PHE A 197 38.57 -3.98 6.03
C PHE A 197 39.50 -3.47 7.13
N SER A 198 40.45 -4.29 7.57
CA SER A 198 41.42 -3.91 8.60
C SER A 198 42.50 -2.96 8.06
N LYS A 199 42.88 -1.96 8.86
CA LYS A 199 43.92 -0.98 8.52
C LYS A 199 45.32 -1.59 8.29
N THR A 200 45.60 -2.75 8.89
CA THR A 200 46.87 -3.48 8.71
C THR A 200 47.01 -4.14 7.34
N ASP A 201 45.91 -4.32 6.60
CA ASP A 201 45.87 -5.10 5.35
C ASP A 201 45.88 -4.26 4.06
N THR A 202 46.07 -2.95 4.18
CA THR A 202 46.14 -1.98 3.06
C THR A 202 47.28 -2.23 2.06
N SER A 203 48.22 -3.12 2.37
CA SER A 203 49.31 -3.53 1.47
C SER A 203 48.94 -4.71 0.54
N LYS A 204 47.79 -5.36 0.76
CA LYS A 204 47.33 -6.50 -0.04
C LYS A 204 46.45 -6.03 -1.21
N GLN A 205 46.57 -6.68 -2.37
CA GLN A 205 45.68 -6.48 -3.52
C GLN A 205 44.21 -6.72 -3.12
N LEU A 206 43.27 -5.94 -3.66
CA LEU A 206 41.82 -6.01 -3.39
C LEU A 206 41.28 -7.46 -3.45
N ARG A 207 41.73 -8.21 -4.46
CA ARG A 207 41.39 -9.62 -4.64
C ARG A 207 41.72 -10.50 -3.42
N ASN A 208 42.87 -10.27 -2.78
CA ASN A 208 43.28 -11.03 -1.58
C ASN A 208 42.44 -10.65 -0.35
N GLN A 209 42.00 -9.40 -0.26
CA GLN A 209 41.13 -8.94 0.83
C GLN A 209 39.72 -9.53 0.70
N LEU A 210 39.15 -9.55 -0.50
CA LEU A 210 37.87 -10.20 -0.77
C LEU A 210 37.91 -11.70 -0.52
N GLN A 211 39.02 -12.37 -0.88
CA GLN A 211 39.20 -13.78 -0.57
C GLN A 211 39.22 -14.04 0.95
N ALA A 212 39.94 -13.22 1.72
CA ALA A 212 39.96 -13.34 3.18
C ALA A 212 38.56 -13.14 3.83
N ILE A 213 37.67 -12.43 3.15
CA ILE A 213 36.27 -12.26 3.56
C ILE A 213 35.42 -13.49 3.19
N LEU A 214 35.67 -14.10 2.02
CA LEU A 214 34.97 -15.27 1.52
C LEU A 214 35.29 -16.56 2.29
N ASP A 215 36.52 -16.71 2.79
CA ASP A 215 36.96 -17.95 3.45
C ASP A 215 36.06 -18.29 4.68
N PRO A 216 35.77 -17.37 5.63
CA PRO A 216 34.85 -17.63 6.73
C PRO A 216 33.42 -17.92 6.29
N VAL A 217 32.93 -17.25 5.24
CA VAL A 217 31.58 -17.49 4.70
C VAL A 217 31.50 -18.89 4.09
N SER A 218 32.54 -19.30 3.38
CA SER A 218 32.66 -20.64 2.80
C SER A 218 32.69 -21.73 3.89
N GLU A 219 33.38 -21.48 5.00
CA GLU A 219 33.41 -22.39 6.15
C GLU A 219 32.03 -22.54 6.83
N GLN A 220 31.29 -21.43 6.95
CA GLN A 220 29.90 -21.44 7.46
C GLN A 220 28.94 -22.19 6.55
N ILE A 221 29.03 -22.00 5.23
CA ILE A 221 28.22 -22.73 4.25
C ILE A 221 28.57 -24.23 4.30
N ASN A 222 29.84 -24.59 4.38
CA ASN A 222 30.27 -25.99 4.46
C ASN A 222 29.76 -26.68 5.72
N SER A 223 29.74 -25.98 6.85
CA SER A 223 29.25 -26.49 8.13
C SER A 223 27.72 -26.47 8.29
N SER A 224 26.98 -25.96 7.30
CA SER A 224 25.51 -25.91 7.31
C SER A 224 24.84 -27.29 7.25
N ILE A 225 23.62 -27.38 7.81
CA ILE A 225 22.76 -28.55 7.75
C ILE A 225 21.75 -28.38 6.62
N CYS A 226 21.66 -29.35 5.72
CA CYS A 226 20.69 -29.33 4.62
C CYS A 226 19.46 -30.17 4.96
N THR A 227 18.27 -29.63 4.69
CA THR A 227 17.01 -30.40 4.72
C THR A 227 16.43 -30.47 3.32
N PHE A 228 15.92 -31.64 2.94
CA PHE A 228 15.36 -31.91 1.62
C PHE A 228 13.84 -32.00 1.74
N ALA A 229 13.11 -31.08 1.09
CA ALA A 229 11.65 -30.94 1.22
C ALA A 229 11.17 -30.87 2.68
N ASN A 230 11.91 -30.14 3.53
CA ASN A 230 11.72 -30.02 4.98
C ASN A 230 11.92 -31.32 5.80
N GLU A 231 12.49 -32.38 5.20
CA GLU A 231 12.92 -33.58 5.92
C GLU A 231 14.45 -33.62 6.03
N LEU A 232 14.98 -33.96 7.21
CA LEU A 232 16.39 -34.31 7.36
C LEU A 232 16.57 -35.76 6.92
N LEU A 233 17.43 -35.99 5.93
CA LEU A 233 17.80 -37.32 5.45
C LEU A 233 19.13 -37.74 6.09
N GLU A 234 19.29 -39.04 6.33
CA GLU A 234 20.60 -39.58 6.73
C GLU A 234 21.59 -39.45 5.55
N PRO A 235 22.90 -39.26 5.78
CA PRO A 235 23.89 -39.01 4.72
C PRO A 235 23.86 -40.03 3.57
N ASP A 236 23.61 -41.30 3.89
CA ASP A 236 23.58 -42.43 2.95
C ASP A 236 22.23 -42.63 2.25
N ASP A 237 21.17 -41.92 2.67
CA ASP A 237 19.85 -42.05 2.05
C ASP A 237 19.87 -41.52 0.61
N LEU A 238 19.19 -42.24 -0.29
CA LEU A 238 19.01 -41.76 -1.66
C LEU A 238 17.99 -40.62 -1.70
N VAL A 239 18.33 -39.53 -2.39
CA VAL A 239 17.46 -38.37 -2.57
C VAL A 239 16.12 -38.75 -3.21
N GLU A 240 16.11 -39.77 -4.09
CA GLU A 240 14.88 -40.27 -4.73
C GLU A 240 13.85 -40.85 -3.75
N SER A 241 14.26 -41.25 -2.54
CA SER A 241 13.38 -41.84 -1.52
C SER A 241 12.22 -40.91 -1.11
N ILE A 242 12.41 -39.59 -1.19
CA ILE A 242 11.41 -38.55 -0.90
C ILE A 242 10.17 -38.72 -1.80
N PHE A 243 10.38 -38.97 -3.10
CA PHE A 243 9.29 -39.14 -4.05
C PHE A 243 8.49 -40.43 -3.83
N ARG A 244 9.12 -41.46 -3.24
CA ARG A 244 8.46 -42.73 -2.90
C ARG A 244 7.57 -42.58 -1.67
N LYS A 245 8.00 -41.83 -0.64
CA LYS A 245 7.17 -41.51 0.54
C LYS A 245 5.91 -40.72 0.18
N ARG A 246 6.01 -39.71 -0.71
CA ARG A 246 4.85 -38.89 -1.14
C ARG A 246 3.77 -39.68 -1.89
N LYS A 247 4.13 -40.70 -2.67
CA LYS A 247 3.16 -41.58 -3.35
C LYS A 247 2.35 -42.48 -2.39
N GLY A 248 2.76 -42.61 -1.12
CA GLY A 248 2.16 -43.53 -0.15
C GLY A 248 0.92 -43.03 0.62
N LYS A 249 0.56 -41.74 0.54
CA LYS A 249 -0.51 -41.18 1.39
C LYS A 249 -1.78 -40.68 0.71
N ASN A 250 -1.84 -40.61 -0.62
CA ASN A 250 -3.10 -40.40 -1.36
C ASN A 250 -2.85 -40.54 -2.87
N SER A 251 -3.19 -41.67 -3.48
CA SER A 251 -3.51 -41.70 -4.91
C SER A 251 -4.22 -42.99 -5.31
N LYS A 252 -5.55 -42.90 -5.45
CA LYS A 252 -6.34 -43.74 -6.36
C LYS A 252 -6.95 -42.90 -7.49
N ARG A 253 -6.43 -41.70 -7.75
CA ARG A 253 -7.00 -40.79 -8.76
C ARG A 253 -5.93 -39.81 -9.27
N ALA A 254 -5.20 -40.25 -10.29
CA ALA A 254 -4.63 -39.43 -11.36
C ALA A 254 -3.82 -40.38 -12.25
N LYS A 255 -4.45 -40.85 -13.31
CA LYS A 255 -3.80 -41.59 -14.39
C LYS A 255 -4.30 -40.95 -15.67
N ASP A 256 -3.77 -39.76 -15.95
CA ASP A 256 -3.79 -39.09 -17.26
C ASP A 256 -3.04 -37.76 -17.16
N SER A 257 -1.73 -37.83 -17.40
CA SER A 257 -0.92 -36.75 -18.01
C SER A 257 0.46 -37.33 -18.33
N THR A 258 0.63 -37.75 -19.58
CA THR A 258 1.93 -37.99 -20.19
C THR A 258 2.62 -36.66 -20.42
N GLU A 259 3.55 -36.30 -19.53
CA GLU A 259 4.74 -35.48 -19.79
C GLU A 259 5.70 -35.69 -18.62
N ASP A 260 6.98 -35.95 -18.91
CA ASP A 260 8.04 -36.20 -17.94
C ASP A 260 8.29 -34.94 -17.08
N GLU A 261 7.48 -34.71 -16.05
CA GLU A 261 7.70 -33.65 -15.07
C GLU A 261 9.05 -33.83 -14.40
N LEU A 262 9.95 -32.87 -14.64
CA LEU A 262 11.24 -32.78 -13.99
C LEU A 262 11.04 -32.77 -12.47
N LYS A 263 11.63 -33.76 -11.79
CA LYS A 263 11.51 -33.92 -10.33
C LYS A 263 12.35 -32.85 -9.62
N SER A 264 11.75 -31.72 -9.28
CA SER A 264 12.38 -30.67 -8.47
C SER A 264 12.22 -30.92 -6.97
N ILE A 265 13.26 -30.58 -6.19
CA ILE A 265 13.29 -30.67 -4.72
C ILE A 265 13.81 -29.35 -4.17
N THR A 266 13.07 -28.76 -3.24
CA THR A 266 13.55 -27.62 -2.47
C THR A 266 14.46 -28.09 -1.34
N VAL A 267 15.63 -27.47 -1.20
CA VAL A 267 16.57 -27.69 -0.12
C VAL A 267 16.75 -26.41 0.68
N ASN A 268 16.69 -26.52 2.01
CA ASN A 268 16.97 -25.40 2.91
C ASN A 268 18.30 -25.65 3.65
N LEU A 269 19.15 -24.62 3.74
CA LEU A 269 20.42 -24.66 4.46
C LEU A 269 20.29 -23.93 5.78
N TYR A 270 20.69 -24.59 6.85
CA TYR A 270 20.77 -24.01 8.19
C TYR A 270 22.23 -23.85 8.58
N MET A 271 22.73 -22.62 8.56
CA MET A 271 24.10 -22.33 8.96
C MET A 271 24.25 -22.45 10.48
N PRO A 272 25.30 -23.10 10.99
CA PRO A 272 25.54 -23.13 12.41
C PRO A 272 25.86 -21.72 12.88
N MET A 273 25.13 -21.27 13.90
CA MET A 273 25.52 -20.10 14.67
C MET A 273 26.90 -20.43 15.25
N GLY A 274 27.94 -19.80 14.72
CA GLY A 274 29.31 -20.04 15.17
C GLY A 274 29.35 -19.98 16.69
N GLY A 275 30.05 -20.93 17.30
CA GLY A 275 30.29 -20.97 18.74
C GLY A 275 31.10 -19.76 19.20
N ALA A 276 30.50 -18.57 19.15
CA ALA A 276 30.65 -17.65 20.24
C ALA A 276 29.98 -18.37 21.41
N ASP A 277 30.80 -19.13 22.15
CA ASP A 277 30.71 -19.05 23.60
C ASP A 277 30.26 -17.62 23.91
N LEU A 278 29.11 -17.48 24.59
CA LEU A 278 28.75 -16.25 25.29
C LEU A 278 29.83 -16.01 26.36
N LYS A 279 31.06 -15.75 25.92
CA LYS A 279 32.15 -15.27 26.74
C LYS A 279 31.59 -13.98 27.31
N SER A 280 31.58 -13.93 28.63
CA SER A 280 31.24 -12.74 29.40
C SER A 280 31.79 -11.49 28.71
N SER A 281 31.04 -10.39 28.79
CA SER A 281 31.24 -9.10 28.10
C SER A 281 32.58 -8.37 28.37
N SER A 282 33.65 -9.07 28.73
CA SER A 282 34.96 -8.52 29.09
C SER A 282 35.97 -8.48 27.95
N ASP A 283 35.79 -9.24 26.86
CA ASP A 283 36.77 -9.32 25.77
C ASP A 283 36.18 -8.76 24.45
N ALA A 284 35.84 -7.47 24.44
CA ALA A 284 35.52 -6.78 23.19
C ALA A 284 36.84 -6.39 22.49
N GLU A 285 37.17 -7.06 21.39
CA GLU A 285 38.31 -6.67 20.54
C GLU A 285 37.95 -5.43 19.71
N VAL A 286 38.66 -4.32 19.95
CA VAL A 286 38.53 -3.09 19.16
C VAL A 286 39.52 -3.16 18.00
N ASN A 287 39.01 -3.38 16.79
CA ASN A 287 39.80 -3.40 15.56
C ASN A 287 39.70 -2.07 14.81
N ASN A 288 40.84 -1.53 14.36
CA ASN A 288 40.88 -0.31 13.54
C ASN A 288 40.55 -0.64 12.08
N THR A 289 39.41 -0.14 11.58
CA THR A 289 38.89 -0.42 10.23
C THR A 289 39.12 0.75 9.27
N VAL A 290 39.22 0.45 7.98
CA VAL A 290 39.37 1.44 6.88
C VAL A 290 38.11 1.53 6.02
N GLY A 291 37.30 0.47 6.01
CA GLY A 291 36.04 0.42 5.27
C GLY A 291 35.15 -0.72 5.76
N ILE A 292 33.89 -0.69 5.32
CA ILE A 292 32.85 -1.66 5.66
C ILE A 292 32.26 -2.19 4.36
N MET A 293 31.99 -3.49 4.30
CA MET A 293 31.35 -4.17 3.18
C MET A 293 30.10 -4.90 3.69
N TYR A 294 28.98 -4.62 3.04
CA TYR A 294 27.70 -5.27 3.32
C TYR A 294 27.41 -6.33 2.23
N PHE A 295 27.24 -7.58 2.65
CA PHE A 295 26.75 -8.67 1.80
C PHE A 295 25.28 -8.87 2.06
N ILE A 296 24.48 -8.60 1.04
CA ILE A 296 23.05 -8.37 1.14
C ILE A 296 22.34 -9.11 0.01
N GLY A 297 21.31 -9.88 0.34
CA GLY A 297 20.46 -10.57 -0.62
C GLY A 297 20.61 -12.09 -0.56
N GLY A 298 19.82 -12.79 -1.38
CA GLY A 298 19.80 -14.24 -1.41
C GLY A 298 20.17 -14.80 -2.79
N PRO A 299 21.41 -15.25 -3.05
CA PRO A 299 21.71 -15.98 -4.27
C PRO A 299 20.78 -17.17 -4.43
N VAL A 300 20.35 -17.42 -5.66
CA VAL A 300 19.50 -18.56 -6.01
C VAL A 300 20.35 -19.66 -6.64
N ASN A 301 20.17 -20.87 -6.12
CA ASN A 301 20.82 -22.08 -6.57
C ASN A 301 19.82 -22.94 -7.34
N ARG A 302 20.28 -23.48 -8.48
CA ARG A 302 19.63 -24.56 -9.19
C ARG A 302 20.67 -25.61 -9.58
N VAL A 303 20.71 -26.69 -8.80
CA VAL A 303 21.69 -27.78 -8.93
C VAL A 303 21.02 -29.03 -9.50
N PHE A 304 21.81 -29.86 -10.19
CA PHE A 304 21.34 -31.13 -10.75
C PHE A 304 22.18 -32.26 -10.18
N VAL A 305 21.54 -33.35 -9.76
CA VAL A 305 22.26 -34.53 -9.25
C VAL A 305 21.81 -35.80 -9.98
N HIS A 306 22.75 -36.73 -10.16
CA HIS A 306 22.46 -38.00 -10.82
C HIS A 306 21.46 -38.86 -10.01
N PRO A 307 20.78 -39.85 -10.63
CA PRO A 307 19.66 -40.58 -10.01
C PRO A 307 19.98 -41.37 -8.75
N LYS A 308 21.27 -41.68 -8.55
CA LYS A 308 21.79 -42.48 -7.43
C LYS A 308 22.52 -41.63 -6.39
N ALA A 309 22.32 -40.31 -6.43
CA ALA A 309 22.98 -39.40 -5.51
C ALA A 309 22.48 -39.65 -4.08
N THR A 310 23.42 -39.72 -3.13
CA THR A 310 23.11 -39.73 -1.71
C THR A 310 22.72 -38.32 -1.22
N ALA A 311 22.10 -38.23 -0.05
CA ALA A 311 21.80 -36.96 0.59
C ALA A 311 23.09 -36.15 0.86
N GLU A 312 24.19 -36.82 1.20
CA GLU A 312 25.51 -36.19 1.36
C GLU A 312 26.03 -35.59 0.05
N GLU A 313 26.02 -36.36 -1.04
CA GLU A 313 26.46 -35.88 -2.37
C GLU A 313 25.62 -34.69 -2.83
N ALA A 314 24.31 -34.72 -2.60
CA ALA A 314 23.41 -33.63 -2.95
C ALA A 314 23.59 -32.38 -2.06
N SER A 315 23.80 -32.57 -0.76
CA SER A 315 24.12 -31.49 0.18
C SER A 315 25.43 -30.79 -0.22
N ASN A 316 26.46 -31.56 -0.52
CA ASN A 316 27.76 -31.03 -0.94
C ASN A 316 27.66 -30.29 -2.27
N ALA A 317 26.89 -30.81 -3.23
CA ALA A 317 26.64 -30.12 -4.49
C ALA A 317 25.97 -28.76 -4.27
N VAL A 318 24.95 -28.67 -3.41
CA VAL A 318 24.26 -27.42 -3.08
C VAL A 318 25.20 -26.40 -2.43
N LYS A 319 25.95 -26.81 -1.40
CA LYS A 319 26.91 -25.96 -0.68
C LYS A 319 28.00 -25.43 -1.61
N GLN A 320 28.54 -26.30 -2.45
CA GLN A 320 29.58 -25.97 -3.40
C GLN A 320 29.08 -25.00 -4.48
N ASP A 321 27.84 -25.12 -4.94
CA ASP A 321 27.25 -24.19 -5.92
C ASP A 321 27.22 -22.75 -5.38
N PHE A 322 26.80 -22.57 -4.13
CA PHE A 322 26.80 -21.26 -3.47
C PHE A 322 28.21 -20.68 -3.36
N ILE A 323 29.16 -21.46 -2.85
CA ILE A 323 30.56 -21.02 -2.69
C ILE A 323 31.17 -20.64 -4.05
N ARG A 324 30.93 -21.45 -5.08
CA ARG A 324 31.44 -21.21 -6.44
C ARG A 324 30.82 -19.94 -7.05
N SER A 325 29.51 -19.79 -6.96
CA SER A 325 28.78 -18.63 -7.49
C SER A 325 29.26 -17.33 -6.82
N LEU A 326 29.33 -17.30 -5.49
CA LEU A 326 29.82 -16.13 -4.75
C LEU A 326 31.26 -15.80 -5.10
N THR A 327 32.13 -16.81 -5.21
CA THR A 327 33.53 -16.62 -5.60
C THR A 327 33.65 -16.06 -7.01
N ALA A 328 32.90 -16.58 -7.98
CA ALA A 328 32.94 -16.13 -9.37
C ALA A 328 32.53 -14.64 -9.47
N ARG A 329 31.40 -14.28 -8.87
CA ARG A 329 30.88 -12.91 -8.87
C ARG A 329 31.86 -11.92 -8.25
N LEU A 330 32.42 -12.25 -7.08
CA LEU A 330 33.34 -11.36 -6.39
C LEU A 330 34.67 -11.21 -7.12
N GLN A 331 35.16 -12.26 -7.78
CA GLN A 331 36.36 -12.15 -8.61
C GLN A 331 36.11 -11.26 -9.83
N MET A 332 35.03 -11.52 -10.58
CA MET A 332 34.67 -10.71 -11.75
C MET A 332 34.44 -9.24 -11.38
N HIS A 333 33.76 -9.00 -10.27
CA HIS A 333 33.50 -7.66 -9.79
C HIS A 333 34.78 -6.94 -9.34
N ALA A 334 35.68 -7.64 -8.63
CA ALA A 334 36.97 -7.09 -8.23
C ALA A 334 37.85 -6.72 -9.43
N ASP A 335 37.82 -7.53 -10.49
CA ASP A 335 38.57 -7.27 -11.71
C ASP A 335 38.01 -6.01 -12.42
N SER A 336 36.68 -5.86 -12.52
CA SER A 336 36.03 -4.65 -13.05
C SER A 336 36.40 -3.37 -12.26
N LEU A 337 36.38 -3.43 -10.92
CA LEU A 337 36.73 -2.28 -10.07
C LEU A 337 38.19 -1.83 -10.21
N VAL A 338 39.09 -2.69 -10.69
CA VAL A 338 40.51 -2.37 -10.91
C VAL A 338 40.74 -1.80 -12.31
N GLU A 339 39.87 -2.09 -13.27
CA GLU A 339 39.96 -1.64 -14.66
C GLU A 339 39.39 -0.22 -14.88
N ASP A 340 38.42 0.21 -14.06
CA ASP A 340 37.85 1.55 -14.15
C ASP A 340 38.86 2.64 -13.70
N GLU A 341 39.11 3.65 -14.54
CA GLU A 341 39.93 4.81 -14.15
C GLU A 341 39.24 5.59 -13.02
N PRO A 342 39.95 5.95 -11.94
CA PRO A 342 39.34 6.69 -10.83
C PRO A 342 38.89 8.08 -11.32
N SER A 343 37.58 8.25 -11.50
CA SER A 343 36.94 9.56 -11.61
C SER A 343 37.21 10.39 -10.35
N PRO A 344 37.27 11.73 -10.45
CA PRO A 344 37.54 12.58 -9.29
C PRO A 344 36.50 12.35 -8.19
N PRO A 345 36.88 12.53 -6.91
CA PRO A 345 36.02 12.21 -5.78
C PRO A 345 34.85 13.22 -5.74
N GLU A 346 33.70 12.79 -6.23
CA GLU A 346 32.42 13.37 -5.82
C GLU A 346 31.99 12.62 -4.55
N ASP A 347 31.47 13.35 -3.55
CA ASP A 347 31.14 12.87 -2.21
C ASP A 347 29.91 11.93 -2.17
N LEU A 348 29.85 10.91 -3.03
CA LEU A 348 28.72 9.99 -3.17
C LEU A 348 29.08 8.55 -2.77
N GLU A 349 28.27 7.96 -1.89
CA GLU A 349 28.29 6.52 -1.60
C GLU A 349 27.98 5.73 -2.89
N THR A 350 28.96 5.01 -3.43
CA THR A 350 28.78 4.26 -4.69
C THR A 350 28.32 2.83 -4.38
N VAL A 351 27.08 2.50 -4.75
CA VAL A 351 26.57 1.12 -4.69
C VAL A 351 27.11 0.38 -5.91
N HIS A 352 27.82 -0.72 -5.66
CA HIS A 352 28.34 -1.57 -6.71
C HIS A 352 27.58 -2.90 -6.76
N GLU A 353 26.97 -3.19 -7.91
CA GLU A 353 26.25 -4.45 -8.16
C GLU A 353 27.19 -5.49 -8.80
N PRO A 354 27.48 -6.63 -8.14
CA PRO A 354 28.21 -7.72 -8.76
C PRO A 354 27.36 -8.39 -9.86
N PRO A 355 27.97 -9.10 -10.83
CA PRO A 355 27.23 -9.64 -11.95
C PRO A 355 26.19 -10.68 -11.50
N ARG A 356 25.00 -10.62 -12.10
CA ARG A 356 23.85 -11.48 -11.79
C ARG A 356 23.97 -12.82 -12.51
N ARG A 357 23.52 -13.90 -11.86
CA ARG A 357 23.60 -15.24 -12.47
C ARG A 357 22.41 -15.48 -13.39
N VAL A 358 22.71 -15.92 -14.62
CA VAL A 358 21.72 -16.44 -15.57
C VAL A 358 21.98 -17.93 -15.82
N MET A 359 20.97 -18.66 -16.28
CA MET A 359 21.10 -20.09 -16.54
C MET A 359 21.00 -20.39 -18.04
N ILE A 360 21.99 -21.12 -18.54
CA ILE A 360 22.11 -21.55 -19.93
C ILE A 360 21.62 -22.99 -20.05
N LYS A 361 20.61 -23.23 -20.89
CA LYS A 361 20.09 -24.57 -21.16
C LYS A 361 20.99 -25.33 -22.13
N LEU A 362 21.32 -26.58 -21.79
CA LEU A 362 22.07 -27.45 -22.70
C LEU A 362 21.14 -28.04 -23.77
N PRO A 363 21.53 -28.09 -25.06
CA PRO A 363 20.68 -28.62 -26.12
C PRO A 363 20.32 -30.10 -25.96
N SER A 364 21.19 -30.86 -25.30
CA SER A 364 21.14 -32.32 -25.19
C SER A 364 20.72 -32.83 -23.81
N SER A 365 20.52 -31.95 -22.83
CA SER A 365 20.32 -32.32 -21.43
C SER A 365 19.41 -31.31 -20.72
N VAL A 366 18.70 -31.78 -19.69
CA VAL A 366 17.92 -30.91 -18.78
C VAL A 366 18.81 -30.10 -17.83
N VAL A 367 20.10 -30.45 -17.74
CA VAL A 367 21.08 -29.73 -16.93
C VAL A 367 21.32 -28.35 -17.55
N LYS A 368 21.39 -27.34 -16.68
CA LYS A 368 21.67 -25.95 -17.04
C LYS A 368 23.01 -25.52 -16.47
N PHE A 369 23.79 -24.78 -17.23
CA PHE A 369 25.03 -24.14 -16.79
C PHE A 369 24.75 -22.69 -16.42
N SER A 370 25.72 -22.04 -15.77
CA SER A 370 25.60 -20.67 -15.27
C SER A 370 26.42 -19.73 -16.14
N ASP A 371 25.91 -18.52 -16.32
CA ASP A 371 26.70 -17.36 -16.74
C ASP A 371 26.46 -16.19 -15.81
N TYR A 372 27.27 -15.15 -15.93
CA TYR A 372 27.20 -13.97 -15.07
C TYR A 372 27.21 -12.70 -15.91
N LEU A 373 26.14 -11.92 -15.82
CA LEU A 373 25.95 -10.69 -16.59
C LEU A 373 26.13 -9.46 -15.70
N PHE A 374 26.90 -8.49 -16.12
CA PHE A 374 27.04 -7.20 -15.43
C PHE A 374 25.79 -6.32 -15.60
N PRO A 375 25.62 -5.31 -14.73
CA PRO A 375 24.58 -4.30 -14.93
C PRO A 375 24.68 -3.65 -16.31
N GLY A 376 23.56 -3.64 -17.04
CA GLY A 376 23.49 -3.12 -18.42
C GLY A 376 23.75 -4.15 -19.52
N GLU A 377 24.24 -5.34 -19.19
CA GLU A 377 24.42 -6.42 -20.17
C GLU A 377 23.11 -7.18 -20.44
N GLY A 378 22.84 -7.39 -21.73
CA GLY A 378 21.71 -8.17 -22.20
C GLY A 378 22.01 -9.69 -22.25
N PRO A 379 20.99 -10.53 -22.42
CA PRO A 379 21.15 -11.99 -22.55
C PRO A 379 22.00 -12.42 -23.77
N GLU A 380 22.19 -11.53 -24.74
CA GLU A 380 23.05 -11.73 -25.92
C GLU A 380 24.51 -12.05 -25.52
N GLU A 381 25.02 -11.44 -24.44
CA GLU A 381 26.40 -11.67 -23.97
C GLU A 381 26.59 -13.11 -23.49
N ALA A 382 25.57 -13.71 -22.87
CA ALA A 382 25.61 -15.11 -22.46
C ALA A 382 25.69 -16.08 -23.66
N LEU A 383 25.17 -15.69 -24.83
CA LEU A 383 25.30 -16.49 -26.06
C LEU A 383 26.74 -16.50 -26.57
N VAL A 384 27.43 -15.35 -26.50
CA VAL A 384 28.83 -15.20 -26.89
C VAL A 384 29.72 -16.03 -25.97
N SER A 385 29.58 -15.86 -24.65
CA SER A 385 30.31 -16.63 -23.63
C SER A 385 30.06 -18.15 -23.77
N SER A 386 28.82 -18.57 -23.99
CA SER A 386 28.48 -19.98 -24.26
C SER A 386 29.16 -20.54 -25.50
N LYS A 387 29.31 -19.72 -26.55
CA LYS A 387 29.98 -20.13 -27.77
C LYS A 387 31.49 -20.28 -27.58
N ASP A 388 32.11 -19.32 -26.90
CA ASP A 388 33.55 -19.28 -26.71
C ASP A 388 34.06 -20.29 -25.67
N LEU A 389 33.29 -20.47 -24.59
CA LEU A 389 33.69 -21.32 -23.47
C LEU A 389 33.22 -22.76 -23.60
N LEU A 390 31.99 -22.97 -24.09
CA LEU A 390 31.34 -24.28 -24.13
C LEU A 390 31.18 -24.85 -25.54
N ASP A 391 31.51 -24.09 -26.60
CA ASP A 391 31.30 -24.45 -28.00
C ASP A 391 29.83 -24.76 -28.33
N LEU A 392 28.91 -24.06 -27.65
CA LEU A 392 27.46 -24.17 -27.84
C LEU A 392 26.95 -23.05 -28.75
N THR A 393 26.01 -23.38 -29.64
CA THR A 393 25.26 -22.39 -30.41
C THR A 393 23.82 -22.45 -29.92
N LEU A 394 23.36 -21.35 -29.34
CA LEU A 394 22.11 -21.25 -28.58
C LEU A 394 21.26 -20.08 -29.10
N GLU A 395 19.96 -20.12 -28.81
CA GLU A 395 19.04 -19.00 -29.07
C GLU A 395 18.75 -18.24 -27.78
N LEU A 396 18.19 -17.03 -27.87
CA LEU A 396 17.86 -16.22 -26.68
C LEU A 396 16.90 -16.94 -25.71
N ASP A 397 16.00 -17.77 -26.24
CA ASP A 397 15.07 -18.58 -25.44
C ASP A 397 15.75 -19.67 -24.59
N ASP A 398 17.02 -19.99 -24.87
CA ASP A 398 17.82 -20.93 -24.07
C ASP A 398 18.50 -20.28 -22.86
N VAL A 399 18.40 -18.96 -22.70
CA VAL A 399 18.98 -18.19 -21.59
C VAL A 399 17.88 -17.75 -20.63
N GLU A 400 17.89 -18.29 -19.41
CA GLU A 400 16.94 -17.93 -18.37
C GLU A 400 17.47 -16.76 -17.53
N THR A 401 16.83 -15.59 -17.66
CA THR A 401 17.20 -14.34 -16.96
C THR A 401 16.46 -14.11 -15.65
N ASP A 402 15.35 -14.82 -15.42
CA ASP A 402 14.41 -14.52 -14.32
C ASP A 402 14.76 -15.26 -13.02
N LEU A 403 15.98 -15.83 -12.91
CA LEU A 403 16.41 -16.55 -11.73
C LEU A 403 16.70 -15.61 -10.56
N GLU A 404 17.29 -14.44 -10.84
CA GLU A 404 17.67 -13.43 -9.86
C GLU A 404 17.17 -12.06 -10.33
N VAL A 405 16.65 -11.26 -9.39
CA VAL A 405 16.07 -9.93 -9.69
C VAL A 405 17.19 -8.87 -9.71
N HIS A 406 17.04 -7.83 -10.55
CA HIS A 406 17.96 -6.70 -10.58
C HIS A 406 17.99 -5.96 -9.22
N SER A 407 19.18 -5.49 -8.83
CA SER A 407 19.37 -4.75 -7.58
C SER A 407 18.56 -3.45 -7.52
N GLU A 408 18.16 -2.87 -8.66
CA GLU A 408 17.31 -1.67 -8.73
C GLU A 408 15.98 -1.84 -7.96
N SER A 409 15.48 -3.07 -7.82
CA SER A 409 14.31 -3.38 -6.97
C SER A 409 14.62 -3.41 -5.47
N MET A 410 15.90 -3.65 -5.09
CA MET A 410 16.42 -3.64 -3.72
C MET A 410 16.99 -2.28 -3.32
N THR A 411 17.38 -1.40 -4.25
CA THR A 411 17.84 -0.03 -3.95
C THR A 411 16.72 0.80 -3.31
N GLU A 412 15.46 0.56 -3.67
CA GLU A 412 14.27 1.12 -2.98
C GLU A 412 14.06 0.56 -1.56
N GLN A 413 14.67 -0.60 -1.25
CA GLN A 413 14.37 -1.40 -0.07
C GLN A 413 15.51 -1.40 0.98
N TRP A 414 16.76 -1.25 0.56
CA TRP A 414 17.97 -1.26 1.42
C TRP A 414 18.70 0.08 1.47
N GLY A 415 18.43 1.02 0.56
CA GLY A 415 18.98 2.38 0.64
C GLY A 415 18.51 3.20 1.85
N ASN A 416 17.48 2.71 2.58
CA ASN A 416 16.79 3.48 3.64
C ASN A 416 16.72 2.78 5.02
N GLN A 417 17.54 1.76 5.32
CA GLN A 417 17.52 1.12 6.65
C GLN A 417 18.92 0.95 7.25
N PRO A 418 19.17 1.40 8.51
CA PRO A 418 20.27 0.88 9.30
C PRO A 418 19.98 -0.60 9.63
N ILE A 419 21.00 -1.45 9.48
CA ILE A 419 20.88 -2.90 9.68
C ILE A 419 20.67 -3.20 11.17
N GLU A 420 19.40 -3.37 11.56
CA GLU A 420 18.99 -4.10 12.76
C GLU A 420 18.11 -5.30 12.37
N GLY A 421 18.63 -6.51 12.62
CA GLY A 421 17.85 -7.73 12.92
C GLY A 421 16.95 -8.31 11.84
N ALA A 422 17.48 -9.22 11.02
CA ALA A 422 16.71 -10.05 10.09
C ALA A 422 15.76 -11.03 10.81
N THR A 423 14.44 -10.82 10.70
CA THR A 423 13.42 -11.88 10.88
C THR A 423 12.18 -11.58 10.05
N THR A 424 12.15 -11.89 8.75
CA THR A 424 10.88 -12.09 8.03
C THR A 424 11.07 -12.87 6.71
N GLU A 425 10.97 -14.20 6.76
CA GLU A 425 10.51 -15.00 5.61
C GLU A 425 9.13 -15.55 5.94
N LEU A 426 8.11 -15.24 5.11
CA LEU A 426 6.89 -16.04 4.81
C LEU A 426 5.82 -15.26 4.00
N THR A 427 6.21 -14.40 3.04
CA THR A 427 5.23 -13.54 2.30
C THR A 427 4.91 -13.99 0.86
N LEU A 428 5.38 -15.16 0.39
CA LEU A 428 5.15 -15.59 -0.99
C LEU A 428 3.79 -16.26 -1.29
N ILE A 429 2.84 -16.33 -0.34
CA ILE A 429 1.54 -16.99 -0.57
C ILE A 429 0.34 -16.02 -0.74
N GLU A 430 0.46 -14.72 -0.48
CA GLU A 430 -0.72 -13.84 -0.40
C GLU A 430 -1.05 -13.01 -1.66
N ASN A 431 -0.35 -13.20 -2.77
CA ASN A 431 -0.54 -12.36 -3.97
C ASN A 431 -1.81 -12.65 -4.81
N LYS A 432 -2.71 -13.52 -4.33
CA LYS A 432 -4.00 -13.79 -4.99
C LYS A 432 -5.19 -13.00 -4.41
N SER A 433 -5.03 -12.40 -3.23
CA SER A 433 -6.09 -11.64 -2.55
C SER A 433 -6.20 -10.18 -3.05
N ASN A 434 -5.07 -9.58 -3.44
CA ASN A 434 -5.00 -8.19 -3.87
C ASN A 434 -5.84 -7.89 -5.12
N ASN A 435 -5.91 -8.83 -6.07
CA ASN A 435 -6.68 -8.64 -7.30
C ASN A 435 -8.20 -8.61 -7.06
N VAL A 436 -8.70 -9.37 -6.08
CA VAL A 436 -10.14 -9.40 -5.79
C VAL A 436 -10.59 -8.12 -5.08
N MET A 437 -9.76 -7.60 -4.17
CA MET A 437 -10.03 -6.34 -3.49
C MET A 437 -9.93 -5.14 -4.44
N PHE A 438 -8.92 -5.12 -5.33
CA PHE A 438 -8.79 -4.10 -6.37
C PHE A 438 -9.99 -4.08 -7.32
N ILE A 439 -10.46 -5.25 -7.77
CA ILE A 439 -11.63 -5.34 -8.67
C ILE A 439 -12.90 -4.90 -7.95
N ALA A 440 -13.09 -5.26 -6.68
CA ALA A 440 -14.25 -4.84 -5.90
C ALA A 440 -14.27 -3.33 -5.62
N LEU A 441 -13.12 -2.72 -5.33
CA LEU A 441 -12.98 -1.29 -5.05
C LEU A 441 -13.08 -0.44 -6.31
N ALA A 442 -12.47 -0.88 -7.41
CA ALA A 442 -12.63 -0.24 -8.71
C ALA A 442 -14.08 -0.34 -9.19
N ALA A 443 -14.75 -1.49 -8.98
CA ALA A 443 -16.17 -1.65 -9.29
C ALA A 443 -17.07 -0.75 -8.42
N LEU A 444 -16.77 -0.58 -7.13
CA LEU A 444 -17.53 0.31 -6.25
C LEU A 444 -17.34 1.79 -6.62
N PHE A 445 -16.10 2.19 -6.91
CA PHE A 445 -15.77 3.55 -7.34
C PHE A 445 -16.39 3.86 -8.70
N VAL A 446 -16.27 2.96 -9.67
CA VAL A 446 -16.91 3.08 -10.99
C VAL A 446 -18.43 3.02 -10.87
N ALA A 447 -19.02 2.22 -9.97
CA ALA A 447 -20.45 2.19 -9.73
C ALA A 447 -20.97 3.50 -9.10
N LEU A 448 -20.23 4.10 -8.16
CA LEU A 448 -20.55 5.41 -7.59
C LEU A 448 -20.40 6.54 -8.63
N LEU A 449 -19.33 6.51 -9.41
CA LEU A 449 -19.10 7.46 -10.51
C LEU A 449 -20.18 7.32 -11.58
N ALA A 450 -20.52 6.08 -11.96
CA ALA A 450 -21.56 5.77 -12.93
C ALA A 450 -22.95 6.12 -12.40
N PHE A 451 -23.23 5.92 -11.11
CA PHE A 451 -24.49 6.33 -10.48
C PHE A 451 -24.65 7.86 -10.54
N VAL A 452 -23.59 8.61 -10.22
CA VAL A 452 -23.59 10.08 -10.31
C VAL A 452 -23.71 10.58 -11.77
N ILE A 453 -23.01 9.93 -12.71
CA ILE A 453 -23.06 10.28 -14.14
C ILE A 453 -24.41 9.91 -14.77
N GLN A 454 -24.96 8.72 -14.47
CA GLN A 454 -26.25 8.26 -14.98
C GLN A 454 -27.41 9.11 -14.45
N MET A 455 -27.35 9.56 -13.19
CA MET A 455 -28.33 10.49 -12.66
C MET A 455 -28.27 11.87 -13.34
N ASN A 456 -27.08 12.33 -13.73
CA ASN A 456 -26.90 13.58 -14.49
C ASN A 456 -27.37 13.48 -15.95
N CYS A 457 -27.19 12.32 -16.59
CA CYS A 457 -27.61 12.10 -17.98
C CYS A 457 -29.13 11.91 -18.14
N TRP A 458 -29.84 11.40 -17.12
CA TRP A 458 -31.30 11.24 -17.16
C TRP A 458 -32.09 12.55 -17.02
N CYS A 459 -31.46 13.65 -16.59
CA CYS A 459 -32.17 14.92 -16.30
C CYS A 459 -32.16 15.95 -17.44
N ARG A 460 -31.74 15.61 -18.66
CA ARG A 460 -31.98 16.48 -19.84
C ARG A 460 -33.43 16.31 -20.34
N VAL A 461 -34.40 16.83 -19.58
CA VAL A 461 -35.72 17.17 -20.12
C VAL A 461 -35.68 18.65 -20.50
N PRO A 462 -35.94 19.03 -21.77
CA PRO A 462 -36.02 20.44 -22.13
C PRO A 462 -37.23 21.07 -21.43
N VAL A 463 -36.98 22.09 -20.60
CA VAL A 463 -38.05 22.99 -20.14
C VAL A 463 -38.57 23.73 -21.38
N PRO A 464 -39.87 23.70 -21.70
CA PRO A 464 -40.40 24.43 -22.84
C PRO A 464 -40.20 25.93 -22.61
N ALA A 465 -39.55 26.58 -23.57
CA ALA A 465 -39.39 28.02 -23.60
C ALA A 465 -40.77 28.68 -23.65
N VAL A 466 -41.09 29.51 -22.66
CA VAL A 466 -42.20 30.45 -22.76
C VAL A 466 -41.80 31.48 -23.82
N THR A 467 -42.49 31.39 -24.96
CA THR A 467 -42.34 32.29 -26.10
C THR A 467 -42.68 33.72 -25.71
N GLY A 468 -41.75 34.65 -25.94
CA GLY A 468 -41.94 36.09 -25.82
C GLY A 468 -41.01 36.85 -26.76
N SER A 469 -41.48 37.03 -27.99
CA SER A 469 -41.16 38.09 -28.98
C SER A 469 -39.71 38.62 -29.13
N ALA A 470 -39.12 38.23 -30.27
CA ALA A 470 -38.17 38.95 -31.13
C ALA A 470 -37.52 40.28 -30.66
N ALA A 471 -36.18 40.28 -30.54
CA ALA A 471 -35.27 41.22 -31.21
C ALA A 471 -33.81 40.71 -31.09
N ALA A 472 -33.10 40.67 -32.21
CA ALA A 472 -31.65 40.40 -32.28
C ALA A 472 -30.85 41.72 -32.35
N PRO A 473 -29.53 41.68 -32.54
CA PRO A 473 -28.45 41.58 -31.55
C PRO A 473 -27.65 42.91 -31.43
N VAL A 474 -26.74 43.08 -30.47
CA VAL A 474 -25.50 43.91 -30.60
C VAL A 474 -24.55 43.67 -29.41
N ALA A 475 -23.26 43.72 -29.74
CA ALA A 475 -22.10 43.47 -28.91
C ALA A 475 -21.57 44.71 -28.14
N SER A 476 -20.74 44.40 -27.14
CA SER A 476 -19.58 45.18 -26.64
C SER A 476 -19.78 46.40 -25.72
N ALA A 477 -18.75 46.55 -24.86
CA ALA A 477 -18.28 47.76 -24.17
C ALA A 477 -18.75 48.05 -22.72
N THR A 478 -17.86 47.69 -21.80
CA THR A 478 -17.31 48.53 -20.71
C THR A 478 -17.68 50.03 -20.71
N LEU A 479 -18.21 50.57 -19.59
CA LEU A 479 -17.54 51.50 -18.64
C LEU A 479 -18.54 52.15 -17.65
N HIS A 480 -18.10 52.26 -16.39
CA HIS A 480 -18.36 53.31 -15.38
C HIS A 480 -19.56 54.29 -15.50
N THR A 481 -20.40 54.34 -14.45
CA THR A 481 -20.59 55.43 -13.45
C THR A 481 -22.04 55.51 -12.93
N ALA A 482 -22.20 55.65 -11.60
CA ALA A 482 -23.42 56.11 -10.91
C ALA A 482 -23.73 57.62 -11.22
N PRO A 483 -24.75 58.34 -10.66
CA PRO A 483 -25.71 57.98 -9.60
C PRO A 483 -27.18 58.56 -9.71
N ARG A 484 -28.03 58.16 -8.74
CA ARG A 484 -29.04 58.94 -7.96
C ARG A 484 -30.37 59.51 -8.56
N HIS A 485 -31.41 59.33 -7.71
CA HIS A 485 -32.71 60.05 -7.58
C HIS A 485 -33.73 59.87 -8.74
N ALA A 486 -35.05 59.81 -8.57
CA ALA A 486 -35.95 60.30 -7.52
C ALA A 486 -37.31 59.52 -7.55
N ALA A 487 -38.04 59.52 -6.44
CA ALA A 487 -39.50 59.33 -6.43
C ALA A 487 -40.20 60.57 -7.05
N PRO A 488 -41.47 60.51 -7.51
CA PRO A 488 -42.61 60.74 -6.62
C PRO A 488 -43.90 59.95 -7.02
N SER A 489 -44.76 59.51 -6.09
CA SER A 489 -45.98 60.18 -5.57
C SER A 489 -47.29 60.01 -6.38
N ALA A 490 -48.28 59.43 -5.67
CA ALA A 490 -49.70 59.84 -5.56
C ALA A 490 -50.79 59.39 -6.57
N MET A 491 -51.98 59.24 -5.95
CA MET A 491 -53.36 59.24 -6.48
C MET A 491 -53.79 57.97 -7.22
N GLU A 492 -54.99 57.40 -7.03
CA GLU A 492 -56.21 57.91 -6.42
C GLU A 492 -57.20 56.76 -6.09
N LEU A 493 -58.14 57.11 -5.22
CA LEU A 493 -59.37 56.44 -4.79
C LEU A 493 -60.17 55.69 -5.88
N HIS A 494 -60.87 54.61 -5.48
CA HIS A 494 -62.34 54.63 -5.57
C HIS A 494 -63.03 53.56 -4.70
N ASP A 495 -64.12 54.04 -4.10
CA ASP A 495 -65.19 53.41 -3.33
C ASP A 495 -65.76 52.07 -3.85
N GLY A 496 -66.43 51.33 -2.94
CA GLY A 496 -67.75 50.82 -3.29
C GLY A 496 -68.25 49.54 -2.63
N ALA A 497 -69.07 49.74 -1.59
CA ALA A 497 -70.32 49.00 -1.32
C ALA A 497 -70.33 47.66 -0.55
N ARG A 498 -70.84 47.82 0.68
CA ARG A 498 -71.60 46.92 1.57
C ARG A 498 -72.56 45.91 0.89
N GLY A 499 -72.72 44.76 1.55
CA GLY A 499 -73.94 43.93 1.51
C GLY A 499 -74.03 42.98 2.71
N ASN A 500 -74.95 43.26 3.63
CA ASN A 500 -75.29 42.49 4.84
C ASN A 500 -76.26 41.33 4.49
N GLY A 501 -76.22 40.22 5.22
CA GLY A 501 -77.25 39.16 5.13
C GLY A 501 -77.13 38.08 6.21
N LYS A 502 -78.08 38.09 7.16
CA LYS A 502 -78.17 37.32 8.41
C LYS A 502 -78.73 35.87 8.26
N LEU A 503 -78.34 35.04 9.25
CA LEU A 503 -79.07 34.00 10.01
C LEU A 503 -79.96 32.97 9.28
N THR A 504 -79.85 31.69 9.68
CA THR A 504 -80.82 31.06 10.63
C THR A 504 -80.38 29.66 11.08
N ASP A 505 -80.65 29.38 12.35
CA ASP A 505 -80.49 28.12 13.08
C ASP A 505 -81.46 27.01 12.62
N THR A 506 -81.15 25.74 12.94
CA THR A 506 -82.12 24.83 13.60
C THR A 506 -81.45 23.59 14.21
N ASN A 507 -81.85 23.32 15.46
CA ASN A 507 -81.55 22.16 16.31
C ASN A 507 -82.14 20.83 15.79
N ASN A 508 -81.53 19.67 16.10
CA ASN A 508 -82.03 18.76 17.17
C ASN A 508 -81.34 17.36 17.24
N SER A 509 -80.93 17.03 18.47
CA SER A 509 -81.13 15.77 19.24
C SER A 509 -80.70 14.36 18.76
N LEU A 510 -79.76 13.78 19.54
CA LEU A 510 -79.82 12.53 20.33
C LEU A 510 -79.90 11.12 19.67
N SER A 511 -78.79 10.37 19.90
CA SER A 511 -78.70 9.08 20.62
C SER A 511 -78.62 7.73 19.86
N HIS A 512 -77.56 6.99 20.26
CA HIS A 512 -77.34 5.53 20.35
C HIS A 512 -77.37 4.58 19.14
N GLY A 513 -76.27 3.83 18.98
CA GLY A 513 -76.34 2.37 18.75
C GLY A 513 -75.59 1.81 17.53
N ALA A 514 -74.32 1.44 17.74
CA ALA A 514 -73.51 0.39 17.08
C ALA A 514 -74.01 -0.32 15.79
N ALA A 515 -73.20 -0.29 14.72
CA ALA A 515 -72.77 -1.48 13.96
C ALA A 515 -71.69 -1.16 12.89
N ARG A 516 -70.51 -1.76 13.11
CA ARG A 516 -69.45 -2.25 12.19
C ARG A 516 -69.46 -1.96 10.67
N LEU A 517 -68.22 -1.64 10.23
CA LEU A 517 -67.44 -2.12 9.07
C LEU A 517 -67.33 -1.24 7.80
N SER A 518 -66.08 -0.76 7.63
CA SER A 518 -65.35 -0.44 6.38
C SER A 518 -65.57 0.96 5.76
N PRO A 519 -64.52 1.81 5.76
CA PRO A 519 -63.69 1.90 4.56
C PRO A 519 -62.19 2.00 4.89
N GLU A 520 -61.49 0.86 4.89
CA GLU A 520 -60.02 0.82 4.98
C GLU A 520 -59.35 0.61 3.61
N LYS A 521 -60.13 0.45 2.53
CA LYS A 521 -59.62 0.27 1.16
C LYS A 521 -59.26 1.58 0.45
N GLY A 522 -59.95 2.69 0.76
CA GLY A 522 -59.67 3.98 0.11
C GLY A 522 -58.32 4.61 0.51
N LYS A 523 -57.83 4.35 1.72
CA LYS A 523 -56.55 4.91 2.20
C LYS A 523 -55.32 4.17 1.67
N LEU A 524 -55.46 2.90 1.27
CA LEU A 524 -54.35 2.12 0.74
C LEU A 524 -54.17 2.36 -0.77
N GLU A 525 -55.26 2.59 -1.50
CA GLU A 525 -55.20 2.97 -2.93
C GLU A 525 -54.70 4.41 -3.12
N GLU A 526 -55.07 5.34 -2.24
CA GLU A 526 -54.54 6.72 -2.25
C GLU A 526 -53.04 6.78 -1.88
N GLN A 527 -52.56 5.89 -0.99
CA GLN A 527 -51.12 5.77 -0.66
C GLN A 527 -50.28 5.10 -1.76
N LEU A 528 -50.89 4.25 -2.60
CA LEU A 528 -50.21 3.60 -3.73
C LEU A 528 -50.13 4.51 -4.97
N GLU A 529 -51.06 5.46 -5.14
CA GLU A 529 -51.01 6.48 -6.21
C GLU A 529 -50.05 7.66 -5.92
N ASP A 530 -49.64 7.89 -4.66
CA ASP A 530 -48.75 9.00 -4.25
C ASP A 530 -47.25 8.69 -4.24
N ALA A 531 -46.85 7.41 -4.37
CA ALA A 531 -45.44 7.01 -4.51
C ALA A 531 -44.69 7.66 -5.71
N PRO A 532 -45.26 7.79 -6.91
CA PRO A 532 -44.60 8.49 -8.03
C PRO A 532 -44.49 10.01 -7.82
N ARG A 533 -45.36 10.63 -7.01
CA ARG A 533 -45.30 12.07 -6.68
C ARG A 533 -44.24 12.39 -5.63
N THR A 534 -44.04 11.51 -4.65
CA THR A 534 -43.02 11.67 -3.60
C THR A 534 -41.60 11.52 -4.14
N TRP A 535 -41.31 10.55 -5.02
CA TRP A 535 -39.98 10.42 -5.64
C TRP A 535 -39.61 11.59 -6.55
N ARG A 536 -40.58 12.10 -7.33
CA ARG A 536 -40.39 13.29 -8.18
C ARG A 536 -39.97 14.53 -7.38
N ARG A 537 -40.47 14.70 -6.15
CA ARG A 537 -40.10 15.81 -5.25
C ARG A 537 -38.78 15.57 -4.52
N ALA A 538 -38.48 14.33 -4.13
CA ALA A 538 -37.26 14.00 -3.40
C ALA A 538 -35.99 14.02 -4.27
N LEU A 539 -36.09 13.60 -5.53
CA LEU A 539 -34.93 13.43 -6.41
C LEU A 539 -34.08 14.71 -6.62
N PRO A 540 -34.63 15.89 -6.94
CA PRO A 540 -33.83 17.10 -7.10
C PRO A 540 -33.14 17.53 -5.79
N GLN A 541 -33.80 17.33 -4.65
CA GLN A 541 -33.22 17.66 -3.33
C GLN A 541 -32.04 16.74 -3.03
N LEU A 542 -32.17 15.43 -3.30
CA LEU A 542 -31.07 14.47 -3.16
C LEU A 542 -29.91 14.78 -4.12
N LEU A 543 -30.19 15.21 -5.35
CA LEU A 543 -29.17 15.67 -6.30
C LEU A 543 -28.42 16.90 -5.80
N ALA A 544 -29.15 17.90 -5.30
CA ALA A 544 -28.56 19.10 -4.69
C ALA A 544 -27.67 18.76 -3.48
N CYS A 545 -28.13 17.84 -2.62
CA CYS A 545 -27.36 17.34 -1.49
C CYS A 545 -26.12 16.57 -1.93
N SER A 546 -26.23 15.75 -2.98
CA SER A 546 -25.11 14.96 -3.50
C SER A 546 -24.01 15.85 -4.09
N ALA A 547 -24.37 16.89 -4.84
CA ALA A 547 -23.42 17.89 -5.33
C ALA A 547 -22.67 18.58 -4.19
N LYS A 548 -23.41 18.99 -3.15
CA LYS A 548 -22.84 19.57 -1.92
C LYS A 548 -21.92 18.58 -1.19
N ASN A 549 -22.33 17.31 -1.08
CA ASN A 549 -21.58 16.26 -0.40
C ASN A 549 -20.23 15.97 -1.09
N MET A 550 -20.08 16.24 -2.38
CA MET A 550 -18.78 16.11 -3.07
C MET A 550 -17.70 17.04 -2.50
N ILE A 551 -18.08 18.21 -1.97
CA ILE A 551 -17.16 19.11 -1.26
C ILE A 551 -16.72 18.48 0.06
N LEU A 552 -17.63 17.83 0.79
CA LEU A 552 -17.30 17.14 2.03
C LEU A 552 -16.44 15.91 1.80
N LEU A 553 -16.65 15.21 0.69
CA LEU A 553 -15.76 14.15 0.26
C LEU A 553 -14.33 14.69 0.11
N SER A 554 -14.18 15.83 -0.57
CA SER A 554 -12.89 16.50 -0.76
C SER A 554 -12.22 16.90 0.56
N TYR A 555 -13.01 17.38 1.53
CA TYR A 555 -12.51 17.70 2.86
C TYR A 555 -12.11 16.43 3.65
N GLY A 556 -12.93 15.37 3.58
CA GLY A 556 -12.62 14.07 4.16
C GLY A 556 -11.33 13.47 3.63
N MET A 557 -11.12 13.51 2.31
CA MET A 557 -9.88 13.11 1.64
C MET A 557 -8.70 13.94 2.14
N SER A 558 -8.88 15.24 2.42
CA SER A 558 -7.80 16.07 2.94
C SER A 558 -7.34 15.67 4.34
N LEU A 559 -8.27 15.15 5.17
CA LEU A 559 -7.95 14.63 6.50
C LEU A 559 -7.27 13.26 6.42
N GLY A 560 -7.68 12.40 5.48
CA GLY A 560 -7.03 11.12 5.21
C GLY A 560 -5.60 11.30 4.68
N PHE A 561 -5.41 12.26 3.77
CA PHE A 561 -4.15 12.52 3.07
C PHE A 561 -2.99 12.76 4.02
N VAL A 562 -3.24 13.46 5.11
CA VAL A 562 -2.24 13.76 6.14
C VAL A 562 -1.66 12.47 6.72
N THR A 563 -2.51 11.50 7.01
CA THR A 563 -2.17 10.22 7.64
C THR A 563 -1.29 9.36 6.73
N ILE A 564 -1.52 9.44 5.41
CA ILE A 564 -0.74 8.74 4.39
C ILE A 564 0.58 9.46 4.10
N ALA A 565 0.58 10.79 4.07
CA ALA A 565 1.77 11.57 3.77
C ALA A 565 2.79 11.55 4.92
N ILE A 566 2.34 11.51 6.19
CA ILE A 566 3.23 11.56 7.35
C ILE A 566 4.32 10.48 7.33
N PRO A 567 4.02 9.17 7.17
CA PRO A 567 5.05 8.13 7.12
C PRO A 567 6.06 8.30 5.98
N ALA A 568 5.65 8.89 4.85
CA ALA A 568 6.52 9.14 3.71
C ALA A 568 7.36 10.42 3.83
N LEU A 569 6.97 11.32 4.75
CA LEU A 569 7.65 12.59 5.01
C LEU A 569 8.43 12.58 6.32
N GLU A 570 8.32 11.53 7.14
CA GLU A 570 9.04 11.41 8.40
C GLU A 570 10.54 11.21 8.14
N ALA A 571 11.38 12.12 8.65
CA ALA A 571 12.82 12.01 8.51
C ALA A 571 13.32 10.73 9.21
N PRO A 572 14.21 9.94 8.59
CA PRO A 572 14.87 8.83 9.27
C PRO A 572 15.52 9.37 10.55
N GLY A 573 15.22 8.74 11.69
CA GLY A 573 15.69 9.18 12.99
C GLY A 573 17.20 9.33 12.99
N ALA A 574 17.68 10.54 13.31
CA ALA A 574 19.10 10.81 13.47
C ALA A 574 19.71 9.93 14.58
N VAL A 575 20.33 8.83 14.18
CA VAL A 575 21.65 8.44 14.68
C VAL A 575 22.48 8.07 13.45
N ASN A 576 23.37 9.02 13.11
CA ASN A 576 24.42 8.99 12.09
C ASN A 576 23.93 9.11 10.65
N GLY A 577 23.70 10.36 10.24
CA GLY A 577 23.30 10.72 8.90
C GLY A 577 24.43 10.63 7.88
N THR A 578 24.05 10.20 6.68
CA THR A 578 24.23 10.91 5.42
C THR A 578 23.28 10.26 4.40
N GLU A 579 22.10 10.85 4.21
CA GLU A 579 21.32 10.67 2.98
C GLU A 579 21.75 11.80 2.04
N GLU A 580 22.30 11.48 0.87
CA GLU A 580 22.39 12.44 -0.21
C GLU A 580 21.11 12.39 -1.07
N ALA A 581 20.49 13.57 -1.10
CA ALA A 581 19.35 13.97 -1.89
C ALA A 581 19.36 13.44 -3.34
N GLY A 582 18.46 12.50 -3.62
CA GLY A 582 17.74 12.55 -4.88
C GLY A 582 17.03 13.89 -4.96
N SER A 583 17.44 14.74 -5.92
CA SER A 583 16.83 16.03 -6.26
C SER A 583 15.30 16.07 -6.02
N GLY A 584 14.86 16.55 -4.85
CA GLY A 584 13.46 16.94 -4.58
C GLY A 584 12.68 16.26 -3.44
N THR A 585 13.26 15.46 -2.54
CA THR A 585 12.51 14.86 -1.40
C THR A 585 12.55 15.72 -0.12
N VAL A 586 11.36 16.11 0.37
CA VAL A 586 11.17 16.91 1.60
C VAL A 586 11.00 15.99 2.79
N THR A 587 11.87 16.09 3.79
CA THR A 587 11.74 15.35 5.06
C THR A 587 11.34 16.28 6.21
N LEU A 588 10.60 15.74 7.20
CA LEU A 588 10.05 16.44 8.35
C LEU A 588 10.56 15.79 9.65
N SER A 589 11.09 16.61 10.56
CA SER A 589 11.37 16.21 11.94
C SER A 589 10.07 15.97 12.75
N LYS A 590 10.10 15.21 13.85
CA LYS A 590 8.91 14.95 14.70
C LYS A 590 8.14 16.22 15.11
N PRO A 591 8.79 17.33 15.53
CA PRO A 591 8.07 18.57 15.79
C PRO A 591 7.38 19.14 14.53
N GLN A 592 8.00 19.00 13.37
CA GLN A 592 7.44 19.45 12.09
C GLN A 592 6.28 18.56 11.63
N ILE A 593 6.37 17.23 11.79
CA ILE A 593 5.27 16.29 11.55
C ILE A 593 4.07 16.62 12.45
N SER A 594 4.34 16.89 13.72
CA SER A 594 3.31 17.29 14.69
C SER A 594 2.58 18.57 14.24
N TRP A 595 3.31 19.56 13.71
CA TRP A 595 2.73 20.76 13.11
C TRP A 595 1.96 20.45 11.83
N PHE A 596 2.55 19.68 10.91
CA PHE A 596 1.91 19.25 9.66
C PHE A 596 0.56 18.56 9.91
N GLY A 597 0.52 17.63 10.86
CA GLY A 597 -0.69 16.92 11.29
C GLY A 597 -1.75 17.82 11.94
N SER A 598 -1.34 18.95 12.54
CA SER A 598 -2.23 19.76 13.38
C SER A 598 -2.71 21.05 12.71
N ILE A 599 -1.95 21.65 11.78
CA ILE A 599 -2.28 22.95 11.15
C ILE A 599 -3.68 22.97 10.54
N ASN A 600 -4.13 21.85 9.98
CA ASN A 600 -5.47 21.72 9.42
C ASN A 600 -6.55 22.13 10.45
N TRP A 601 -6.52 21.55 11.66
CA TRP A 601 -7.50 21.79 12.72
C TRP A 601 -7.62 23.25 13.15
N ILE A 602 -6.49 23.94 13.33
CA ILE A 602 -6.52 25.36 13.73
C ILE A 602 -7.00 26.25 12.58
N MET A 603 -6.66 25.91 11.33
CA MET A 603 -7.11 26.66 10.16
C MET A 603 -8.58 26.44 9.85
N VAL A 604 -9.15 25.28 10.20
CA VAL A 604 -10.60 25.02 10.16
C VAL A 604 -11.32 25.93 11.16
N ALA A 605 -10.79 26.10 12.37
CA ALA A 605 -11.35 27.04 13.36
C ALA A 605 -11.37 28.48 12.82
N VAL A 606 -10.26 28.93 12.23
CA VAL A 606 -10.15 30.26 11.60
C VAL A 606 -11.13 30.39 10.43
N GLY A 607 -11.18 29.39 9.54
CA GLY A 607 -12.10 29.36 8.40
C GLY A 607 -13.56 29.40 8.83
N GLY A 608 -13.93 28.70 9.90
CA GLY A 608 -15.29 28.68 10.44
C GLY A 608 -15.75 30.06 10.93
N ILE A 609 -14.86 30.83 11.59
CA ILE A 609 -15.15 32.22 12.01
C ILE A 609 -15.38 33.12 10.80
N VAL A 610 -14.57 32.95 9.74
CA VAL A 610 -14.63 33.75 8.52
C VAL A 610 -15.78 33.32 7.59
N SER A 611 -16.26 32.08 7.70
CA SER A 611 -17.24 31.44 6.81
C SER A 611 -18.57 32.21 6.74
N GLY A 612 -19.09 32.70 7.86
CA GLY A 612 -20.35 33.45 7.92
C GLY A 612 -20.31 34.75 7.11
N PRO A 613 -19.39 35.69 7.45
CA PRO A 613 -19.17 36.91 6.67
C PRO A 613 -18.84 36.66 5.20
N PHE A 614 -18.13 35.57 4.89
CA PHE A 614 -17.79 35.17 3.53
C PHE A 614 -19.00 34.72 2.69
N ALA A 615 -19.88 33.88 3.25
CA ALA A 615 -20.99 33.29 2.51
C ALA A 615 -22.21 34.23 2.36
N THR A 616 -22.39 35.17 3.29
CA THR A 616 -23.59 36.03 3.35
C THR A 616 -23.76 36.95 2.12
N PRO A 617 -22.73 37.67 1.62
CA PRO A 617 -22.88 38.58 0.48
C PRO A 617 -22.95 37.87 -0.88
N TRP A 618 -22.35 36.68 -1.01
CA TRP A 618 -22.20 36.00 -2.30
C TRP A 618 -23.25 34.91 -2.58
N GLY A 619 -23.96 34.44 -1.55
CA GLY A 619 -24.90 33.32 -1.66
C GLY A 619 -24.25 31.99 -1.28
N ARG A 620 -25.06 30.94 -1.12
CA ARG A 620 -24.58 29.64 -0.63
C ARG A 620 -23.81 28.91 -1.72
N LYS A 621 -24.34 28.88 -2.95
CA LYS A 621 -23.73 28.19 -4.09
C LYS A 621 -22.38 28.80 -4.50
N PRO A 622 -22.25 30.12 -4.76
CA PRO A 622 -20.95 30.72 -5.09
C PRO A 622 -19.92 30.55 -3.98
N ALA A 623 -20.33 30.63 -2.71
CA ALA A 623 -19.43 30.38 -1.58
C ALA A 623 -18.91 28.93 -1.61
N MET A 624 -19.78 27.93 -1.81
CA MET A 624 -19.38 26.53 -1.97
C MET A 624 -18.44 26.30 -3.16
N ILE A 625 -18.69 26.95 -4.31
CA ILE A 625 -17.81 26.86 -5.48
C ILE A 625 -16.44 27.48 -5.18
N ALA A 626 -16.40 28.64 -4.53
CA ALA A 626 -15.16 29.32 -4.18
C ALA A 626 -14.29 28.52 -3.21
N VAL A 627 -14.89 27.80 -2.26
CA VAL A 627 -14.14 26.97 -1.30
C VAL A 627 -13.40 25.81 -1.96
N ASN A 628 -13.91 25.25 -3.06
CA ASN A 628 -13.21 24.20 -3.79
C ASN A 628 -11.85 24.67 -4.35
N PHE A 629 -11.68 25.97 -4.59
CA PHE A 629 -10.39 26.52 -4.98
C PHE A 629 -9.33 26.32 -3.89
N CYS A 630 -9.70 26.43 -2.61
CA CYS A 630 -8.77 26.17 -1.50
C CYS A 630 -8.26 24.72 -1.51
N PHE A 631 -9.13 23.74 -1.82
CA PHE A 631 -8.74 22.34 -1.93
C PHE A 631 -7.88 22.07 -3.17
N VAL A 632 -8.27 22.59 -4.34
CA VAL A 632 -7.49 22.45 -5.58
C VAL A 632 -6.09 23.03 -5.43
N VAL A 633 -5.97 24.24 -4.86
CA VAL A 633 -4.68 24.88 -4.59
C VAL A 633 -3.91 24.07 -3.54
N GLY A 634 -4.55 23.62 -2.46
CA GLY A 634 -3.90 22.79 -1.43
C GLY A 634 -3.29 21.52 -2.01
N TYR A 635 -4.04 20.75 -2.79
CA TYR A 635 -3.55 19.52 -3.43
C TYR A 635 -2.48 19.77 -4.49
N LEU A 636 -2.60 20.85 -5.27
CA LEU A 636 -1.56 21.23 -6.23
C LEU A 636 -0.26 21.61 -5.52
N VAL A 637 -0.34 22.35 -4.42
CA VAL A 637 0.84 22.70 -3.60
C VAL A 637 1.42 21.46 -2.91
N PHE A 638 0.61 20.50 -2.47
CA PHE A 638 1.13 19.21 -1.98
C PHE A 638 1.93 18.46 -3.06
N TYR A 639 1.41 18.39 -4.28
CA TYR A 639 2.11 17.73 -5.39
C TYR A 639 3.46 18.41 -5.72
N LEU A 640 3.47 19.75 -5.76
CA LEU A 640 4.65 20.57 -6.06
C LEU A 640 5.54 20.83 -4.82
N ALA A 641 5.29 20.18 -3.69
CA ALA A 641 5.98 20.50 -2.45
C ALA A 641 7.44 20.04 -2.48
N GLU A 642 8.34 21.04 -2.41
CA GLU A 642 9.80 20.89 -2.29
C GLU A 642 10.33 21.48 -0.97
N SER A 643 9.46 21.99 -0.10
CA SER A 643 9.86 22.53 1.20
C SER A 643 8.80 22.36 2.29
N VAL A 644 9.23 22.33 3.56
CA VAL A 644 8.35 22.24 4.74
C VAL A 644 7.30 23.37 4.78
N PRO A 645 7.63 24.65 4.49
CA PRO A 645 6.62 25.70 4.44
C PRO A 645 5.55 25.47 3.36
N MET A 646 5.89 24.89 2.21
CA MET A 646 4.89 24.55 1.19
C MET A 646 3.89 23.51 1.70
N LEU A 647 4.37 22.48 2.41
CA LEU A 647 3.51 21.48 3.04
C LEU A 647 2.57 22.10 4.10
N TYR A 648 3.07 23.04 4.90
CA TYR A 648 2.24 23.78 5.86
C TYR A 648 1.23 24.71 5.20
N LEU A 649 1.62 25.39 4.12
CA LEU A 649 0.72 26.24 3.33
C LEU A 649 -0.39 25.43 2.68
N ALA A 650 -0.07 24.26 2.13
CA ALA A 650 -1.05 23.34 1.58
C ALA A 650 -2.05 22.86 2.65
N GLN A 651 -1.56 22.46 3.82
CA GLN A 651 -2.44 22.11 4.95
C GLN A 651 -3.29 23.27 5.43
N ALA A 652 -2.71 24.47 5.48
CA ALA A 652 -3.44 25.66 5.88
C ALA A 652 -4.54 26.01 4.88
N ALA A 653 -4.28 25.84 3.58
CA ALA A 653 -5.28 26.04 2.53
C ALA A 653 -6.42 25.01 2.62
N CYS A 654 -6.11 23.72 2.76
CA CYS A 654 -7.12 22.67 2.94
C CYS A 654 -7.94 22.87 4.22
N GLY A 655 -7.29 23.21 5.34
CA GLY A 655 -7.97 23.49 6.60
C GLY A 655 -8.84 24.75 6.55
N LEU A 656 -8.35 25.83 5.93
CA LEU A 656 -9.14 27.04 5.70
C LEU A 656 -10.37 26.74 4.84
N GLY A 657 -10.20 25.94 3.78
CA GLY A 657 -11.31 25.45 2.96
C GLY A 657 -12.32 24.64 3.78
N GLY A 658 -11.84 23.72 4.62
CA GLY A 658 -12.64 22.96 5.58
C GLY A 658 -13.47 23.83 6.53
N GLY A 659 -12.91 24.94 7.01
CA GLY A 659 -13.66 25.89 7.84
C GLY A 659 -14.65 26.75 7.04
N LEU A 660 -14.24 27.23 5.86
CA LEU A 660 -15.06 28.10 5.02
C LEU A 660 -16.29 27.38 4.46
N LEU A 661 -16.25 26.06 4.24
CA LEU A 661 -17.42 25.31 3.75
C LEU A 661 -18.51 25.11 4.82
N GLU A 662 -18.19 25.08 6.11
CA GLU A 662 -19.14 24.67 7.17
C GLU A 662 -20.45 25.46 7.15
N ALA A 663 -20.39 26.80 7.21
CA ALA A 663 -21.59 27.61 7.24
C ALA A 663 -22.44 27.49 5.95
N PRO A 664 -21.90 27.65 4.72
CA PRO A 664 -22.70 27.54 3.51
C PRO A 664 -23.26 26.12 3.31
N VAL A 665 -22.51 25.07 3.66
CA VAL A 665 -22.94 23.67 3.53
C VAL A 665 -24.12 23.35 4.45
N LEU A 666 -24.04 23.74 5.73
CA LEU A 666 -25.10 23.48 6.71
C LEU A 666 -26.35 24.30 6.42
N THR A 667 -26.18 25.59 6.09
CA THR A 667 -27.31 26.47 5.75
C THR A 667 -27.98 26.06 4.45
N TYR A 668 -27.22 25.63 3.44
CA TYR A 668 -27.79 25.21 2.16
C TYR A 668 -28.73 24.01 2.31
N ILE A 669 -28.35 22.97 3.07
CA ILE A 669 -29.27 21.84 3.34
C ILE A 669 -30.52 22.30 4.07
N ALA A 670 -30.38 23.16 5.08
CA ALA A 670 -31.50 23.67 5.85
C ALA A 670 -32.48 24.49 4.99
N GLU A 671 -31.97 25.23 4.00
CA GLU A 671 -32.74 26.14 3.16
C GLU A 671 -33.37 25.46 1.91
N ILE A 672 -32.90 24.27 1.48
CA ILE A 672 -33.44 23.56 0.31
C ILE A 672 -34.31 22.34 0.66
N ALA A 673 -34.01 21.68 1.78
CA ALA A 673 -34.59 20.38 2.10
C ALA A 673 -35.96 20.50 2.76
N GLU A 674 -36.90 19.68 2.28
CA GLU A 674 -38.18 19.47 2.95
C GLU A 674 -37.98 18.83 4.33
N PRO A 675 -38.86 19.12 5.31
CA PRO A 675 -38.68 18.70 6.70
C PRO A 675 -38.47 17.19 6.88
N HIS A 676 -39.14 16.37 6.06
CA HIS A 676 -39.07 14.91 6.14
C HIS A 676 -37.77 14.32 5.55
N LEU A 677 -37.07 15.03 4.65
CA LEU A 677 -35.80 14.59 4.05
C LEU A 677 -34.57 15.19 4.75
N ARG A 678 -34.74 16.34 5.41
CA ARG A 678 -33.66 17.14 6.01
C ARG A 678 -32.77 16.33 6.95
N GLY A 679 -33.35 15.46 7.77
CA GLY A 679 -32.60 14.61 8.70
C GLY A 679 -31.64 13.65 7.98
N ALA A 680 -32.15 12.92 6.98
CA ALA A 680 -31.34 11.99 6.19
C ALA A 680 -30.25 12.70 5.37
N MET A 681 -30.57 13.85 4.77
CA MET A 681 -29.62 14.68 4.04
C MET A 681 -28.50 15.22 4.94
N SER A 682 -28.85 15.65 6.16
CA SER A 682 -27.87 16.07 7.16
C SER A 682 -26.98 14.91 7.59
N ALA A 683 -27.53 13.71 7.87
CA ALA A 683 -26.74 12.54 8.23
C ALA A 683 -25.76 12.09 7.12
N SER A 684 -26.17 12.19 5.85
CA SER A 684 -25.32 11.85 4.71
C SER A 684 -24.03 12.70 4.65
N THR A 685 -24.07 13.92 5.19
CA THR A 685 -22.94 14.86 5.20
C THR A 685 -21.78 14.29 6.01
N THR A 686 -22.04 13.79 7.21
CA THR A 686 -21.02 13.18 8.08
C THR A 686 -20.48 11.87 7.52
N ALA A 687 -21.37 11.04 6.94
CA ALA A 687 -20.96 9.76 6.35
C ALA A 687 -20.02 9.96 5.14
N VAL A 688 -20.31 10.94 4.27
CA VAL A 688 -19.46 11.21 3.08
C VAL A 688 -18.10 11.79 3.47
N LEU A 689 -18.01 12.57 4.55
CA LEU A 689 -16.73 13.04 5.08
C LEU A 689 -15.84 11.85 5.50
N ILE A 690 -16.37 10.90 6.26
CA ILE A 690 -15.62 9.71 6.68
C ILE A 690 -15.32 8.78 5.49
N LEU A 691 -16.22 8.70 4.52
CA LEU A 691 -15.97 7.99 3.26
C LEU A 691 -14.76 8.57 2.51
N GLY A 692 -14.62 9.89 2.47
CA GLY A 692 -13.46 10.55 1.86
C GLY A 692 -12.15 10.16 2.53
N LEU A 693 -12.13 10.10 3.86
CA LEU A 693 -10.98 9.63 4.63
C LEU A 693 -10.64 8.17 4.33
N PHE A 694 -11.65 7.29 4.28
CA PHE A 694 -11.47 5.88 3.96
C PHE A 694 -10.92 5.65 2.53
N ILE A 695 -11.41 6.42 1.56
CA ILE A 695 -10.89 6.37 0.18
C ILE A 695 -9.41 6.72 0.17
N ASP A 696 -9.02 7.76 0.90
CA ASP A 696 -7.63 8.20 0.92
C ASP A 696 -6.71 7.21 1.64
N PHE A 697 -7.16 6.59 2.74
CA PHE A 697 -6.45 5.46 3.37
C PHE A 697 -6.21 4.30 2.41
N THR A 698 -7.20 4.04 1.54
CA THR A 698 -7.10 3.00 0.52
C THR A 698 -6.11 3.40 -0.56
N LEU A 699 -6.19 4.62 -1.11
CA LEU A 699 -5.26 5.12 -2.13
C LEU A 699 -3.81 5.14 -1.64
N GLY A 700 -3.60 5.51 -0.37
CA GLY A 700 -2.27 5.54 0.25
C GLY A 700 -1.60 4.19 0.45
N SER A 701 -2.36 3.08 0.40
CA SER A 701 -1.79 1.73 0.46
C SER A 701 -1.19 1.25 -0.87
N VAL A 702 -1.54 1.91 -1.97
CA VAL A 702 -1.24 1.44 -3.34
C VAL A 702 -0.48 2.46 -4.18
N LEU A 703 -0.51 3.74 -3.81
CA LEU A 703 0.09 4.83 -4.58
C LEU A 703 1.01 5.70 -3.71
N HIS A 704 2.02 6.27 -4.35
CA HIS A 704 2.89 7.27 -3.72
C HIS A 704 2.10 8.54 -3.36
N TRP A 705 2.44 9.18 -2.23
CA TRP A 705 1.66 10.29 -1.65
C TRP A 705 1.49 11.49 -2.61
N ARG A 706 2.49 11.81 -3.45
CA ARG A 706 2.34 12.87 -4.47
C ARG A 706 1.27 12.52 -5.52
N THR A 707 1.20 11.26 -5.94
CA THR A 707 0.19 10.78 -6.88
C THR A 707 -1.20 10.81 -6.26
N VAL A 708 -1.32 10.46 -4.97
CA VAL A 708 -2.56 10.57 -4.20
C VAL A 708 -3.03 12.04 -4.15
N ALA A 709 -2.12 13.00 -3.91
CA ALA A 709 -2.44 14.42 -3.93
C ALA A 709 -3.06 14.87 -5.27
N LEU A 710 -2.48 14.44 -6.40
CA LEU A 710 -3.00 14.76 -7.73
C LEU A 710 -4.39 14.14 -7.97
N LEU A 711 -4.60 12.89 -7.56
CA LEU A 711 -5.91 12.23 -7.66
C LEU A 711 -6.97 12.92 -6.79
N ASN A 712 -6.57 13.42 -5.62
CA ASN A 712 -7.47 14.13 -4.71
C ASN A 712 -8.00 15.45 -5.30
N MET A 713 -7.36 16.02 -6.33
CA MET A 713 -7.89 17.17 -7.07
C MET A 713 -9.16 16.85 -7.87
N VAL A 714 -9.41 15.59 -8.20
CA VAL A 714 -10.60 15.19 -8.97
C VAL A 714 -11.89 15.48 -8.20
N ALA A 715 -11.92 15.19 -6.89
CA ALA A 715 -13.10 15.39 -6.05
C ALA A 715 -13.60 16.86 -6.01
N PRO A 716 -12.76 17.89 -5.74
CA PRO A 716 -13.21 19.28 -5.72
C PRO A 716 -13.55 19.80 -7.12
N VAL A 717 -12.89 19.31 -8.19
CA VAL A 717 -13.27 19.67 -9.57
C VAL A 717 -14.66 19.12 -9.90
N LEU A 718 -14.94 17.87 -9.57
CA LEU A 718 -16.28 17.28 -9.71
C LEU A 718 -17.32 18.01 -8.84
N ALA A 719 -16.93 18.49 -7.65
CA ALA A 719 -17.80 19.30 -6.82
C ALA A 719 -18.15 20.64 -7.50
N VAL A 720 -17.19 21.36 -8.08
CA VAL A 720 -17.46 22.58 -8.84
C VAL A 720 -18.41 22.32 -10.01
N VAL A 721 -18.12 21.29 -10.82
CA VAL A 721 -18.96 20.92 -11.97
C VAL A 721 -20.38 20.59 -11.52
N SER A 722 -20.55 19.77 -10.48
CA SER A 722 -21.87 19.38 -9.97
C SER A 722 -22.65 20.56 -9.39
N LEU A 723 -22.03 21.45 -8.62
CA LEU A 723 -22.66 22.64 -8.05
C LEU A 723 -23.15 23.62 -9.11
N CYS A 724 -22.48 23.70 -10.27
CA CYS A 724 -22.93 24.54 -11.38
C CYS A 724 -24.35 24.18 -11.86
N PHE A 725 -24.74 22.91 -11.79
CA PHE A 725 -26.05 22.41 -12.24
C PHE A 725 -27.18 22.52 -11.22
N VAL A 726 -26.86 22.87 -9.96
CA VAL A 726 -27.84 22.94 -8.87
C VAL A 726 -28.26 24.40 -8.61
N PRO A 727 -29.53 24.69 -8.25
CA PRO A 727 -29.97 26.05 -7.95
C PRO A 727 -29.35 26.63 -6.67
N GLU A 728 -29.34 27.96 -6.59
CA GLU A 728 -29.04 28.67 -5.35
C GLU A 728 -30.19 28.53 -4.34
N SER A 729 -29.90 28.76 -3.06
CA SER A 729 -30.89 28.76 -1.99
C SER A 729 -32.06 29.73 -2.28
N PRO A 730 -33.32 29.24 -2.27
CA PRO A 730 -34.49 30.10 -2.44
C PRO A 730 -34.62 31.11 -1.30
N HIS A 731 -34.23 30.73 -0.07
CA HIS A 731 -34.25 31.60 1.11
C HIS A 731 -33.31 32.80 0.93
N TRP A 732 -32.09 32.55 0.47
CA TRP A 732 -31.12 33.63 0.22
C TRP A 732 -31.56 34.54 -0.93
N LEU A 733 -32.11 33.98 -2.02
CA LEU A 733 -32.60 34.74 -3.17
C LEU A 733 -33.75 35.69 -2.79
N VAL A 734 -34.70 35.24 -1.96
CA VAL A 734 -35.75 36.11 -1.40
C VAL A 734 -35.14 37.20 -0.52
N GLY A 735 -34.17 36.85 0.34
CA GLY A 735 -33.47 37.82 1.19
C GLY A 735 -32.71 38.93 0.42
N GLN A 736 -32.34 38.67 -0.83
CA GLN A 736 -31.72 39.63 -1.75
C GLN A 736 -32.73 40.37 -2.65
N GLY A 737 -34.04 40.11 -2.50
CA GLY A 737 -35.10 40.69 -3.34
C GLY A 737 -35.22 40.08 -4.74
N ARG A 738 -34.56 38.95 -5.02
CA ARG A 738 -34.57 38.26 -6.33
C ARG A 738 -35.69 37.22 -6.41
N LEU A 739 -36.95 37.68 -6.36
CA LEU A 739 -38.13 36.82 -6.22
C LEU A 739 -38.32 35.83 -7.38
N GLU A 740 -38.12 36.26 -8.64
CA GLU A 740 -38.27 35.36 -9.80
C GLU A 740 -37.22 34.24 -9.83
N ASP A 741 -35.99 34.53 -9.38
CA ASP A 741 -34.94 33.53 -9.28
C ASP A 741 -35.24 32.53 -8.16
N ALA A 742 -35.72 33.02 -7.01
CA ALA A 742 -36.15 32.19 -5.89
C ALA A 742 -37.28 31.24 -6.30
N ARG A 743 -38.27 31.74 -7.04
CA ARG A 743 -39.38 30.93 -7.57
C ARG A 743 -38.87 29.83 -8.50
N ARG A 744 -37.95 30.15 -9.42
CA ARG A 744 -37.33 29.15 -10.31
C ARG A 744 -36.54 28.09 -9.54
N ALA A 745 -35.75 28.50 -8.54
CA ALA A 745 -35.00 27.59 -7.69
C ALA A 745 -35.93 26.63 -6.92
N LEU A 746 -37.01 27.15 -6.35
CA LEU A 746 -37.98 26.37 -5.58
C LEU A 746 -38.77 25.40 -6.48
N CYS A 747 -39.16 25.82 -7.70
CA CYS A 747 -39.77 24.93 -8.70
C CYS A 747 -38.84 23.75 -9.05
N TRP A 748 -37.54 24.00 -9.23
CA TRP A 748 -36.56 22.95 -9.49
C TRP A 748 -36.46 21.97 -8.30
N LEU A 749 -36.35 22.50 -7.08
CA LEU A 749 -36.21 21.70 -5.85
C LEU A 749 -37.46 20.86 -5.53
N ARG A 750 -38.65 21.31 -5.94
CA ARG A 750 -39.93 20.60 -5.74
C ARG A 750 -40.31 19.67 -6.89
N GLY A 751 -39.34 19.19 -7.67
CA GLY A 751 -39.59 18.21 -8.73
C GLY A 751 -39.91 18.81 -10.10
N TRP A 752 -39.26 19.92 -10.44
CA TRP A 752 -39.58 20.72 -11.64
C TRP A 752 -41.07 21.11 -11.68
N ALA A 753 -41.61 21.46 -10.51
CA ALA A 753 -43.01 21.80 -10.31
C ALA A 753 -43.40 23.05 -11.11
N ALA A 754 -44.69 23.15 -11.45
CA ALA A 754 -45.23 24.36 -12.05
C ALA A 754 -45.20 25.54 -11.05
N PRO A 755 -45.06 26.79 -11.52
CA PRO A 755 -45.01 27.98 -10.65
C PRO A 755 -46.16 28.10 -9.64
N GLU A 756 -47.34 27.60 -10.03
CA GLU A 756 -48.58 27.65 -9.24
C GLU A 756 -48.52 26.72 -8.02
N GLU A 757 -47.88 25.56 -8.14
CA GLU A 757 -47.76 24.56 -7.05
C GLU A 757 -46.87 25.03 -5.90
N VAL A 758 -46.06 26.04 -6.15
CA VAL A 758 -45.02 26.55 -5.24
C VAL A 758 -45.35 27.97 -4.74
N ALA A 759 -46.43 28.57 -5.25
CA ALA A 759 -46.81 29.95 -4.95
C ALA A 759 -47.08 30.17 -3.45
N ASP A 760 -47.75 29.23 -2.79
CA ASP A 760 -48.05 29.30 -1.36
C ASP A 760 -46.79 29.21 -0.49
N GLU A 761 -45.87 28.29 -0.84
CA GLU A 761 -44.57 28.14 -0.15
C GLU A 761 -43.69 29.39 -0.34
N MET A 762 -43.69 29.95 -1.55
CA MET A 762 -42.98 31.19 -1.87
C MET A 762 -43.56 32.40 -1.10
N ALA A 763 -44.88 32.53 -1.02
CA ALA A 763 -45.54 33.60 -0.28
C ALA A 763 -45.31 33.48 1.24
N MET A 764 -45.27 32.25 1.76
CA MET A 764 -44.91 31.98 3.14
C MET A 764 -43.46 32.37 3.42
N LEU A 765 -42.53 31.98 2.56
CA LEU A 765 -41.11 32.31 2.67
C LEU A 765 -40.86 33.83 2.67
N GLU A 766 -41.54 34.56 1.79
CA GLU A 766 -41.47 36.02 1.72
C GLU A 766 -42.01 36.68 3.00
N ARG A 767 -43.13 36.21 3.54
CA ARG A 767 -43.69 36.71 4.81
C ARG A 767 -42.74 36.49 5.98
N THR A 768 -42.12 35.30 6.08
CA THR A 768 -41.19 34.97 7.17
C THR A 768 -39.93 35.83 7.13
N LEU A 769 -39.35 36.05 5.94
CA LEU A 769 -38.14 36.86 5.78
C LEU A 769 -38.40 38.36 5.96
N ASN A 770 -39.54 38.86 5.49
CA ASN A 770 -39.92 40.27 5.70
C ASN A 770 -40.23 40.58 7.17
N ARG A 771 -40.82 39.62 7.92
CA ARG A 771 -41.05 39.73 9.36
C ARG A 771 -39.75 39.66 10.17
N SER A 772 -38.79 38.86 9.71
CA SER A 772 -37.45 38.72 10.30
C SER A 772 -36.54 39.93 10.08
N ALA A 773 -36.81 40.77 9.08
CA ALA A 773 -36.05 42.00 8.82
C ALA A 773 -36.29 43.10 9.87
N SER A 774 -37.48 43.13 10.48
CA SER A 774 -37.87 44.08 11.53
C SER A 774 -37.39 43.73 12.95
N ASP A 775 -36.96 42.49 13.19
CA ASP A 775 -36.72 41.96 14.54
C ASP A 775 -35.31 41.36 14.72
N ARG A 776 -34.34 41.77 13.88
CA ARG A 776 -32.97 41.23 13.93
C ARG A 776 -32.32 41.48 15.30
N PRO A 777 -32.06 40.45 16.12
CA PRO A 777 -31.15 40.63 17.26
C PRO A 777 -29.77 41.03 16.72
N GLY A 778 -29.04 41.86 17.49
CA GLY A 778 -27.68 42.26 17.13
C GLY A 778 -26.77 41.04 16.90
N PRO A 779 -25.66 41.20 16.13
CA PRO A 779 -24.79 40.09 15.75
C PRO A 779 -24.08 39.41 16.93
N LEU A 780 -24.03 40.07 18.09
CA LEU A 780 -23.43 39.55 19.30
C LEU A 780 -24.47 39.52 20.43
N PRO A 781 -24.60 38.40 21.16
CA PRO A 781 -25.44 38.34 22.34
C PRO A 781 -24.93 39.28 23.42
N SER A 782 -25.84 39.83 24.23
CA SER A 782 -25.46 40.68 25.37
C SER A 782 -24.59 39.88 26.35
N LEU A 783 -23.57 40.51 26.94
CA LEU A 783 -22.73 39.88 27.98
C LEU A 783 -23.58 39.29 29.13
N THR A 784 -24.72 39.90 29.42
CA THR A 784 -25.67 39.40 30.42
C THR A 784 -26.29 38.07 30.00
N GLN A 785 -26.58 37.85 28.71
CA GLN A 785 -27.10 36.58 28.17
C GLN A 785 -26.03 35.48 28.17
N LEU A 786 -24.78 35.82 27.88
CA LEU A 786 -23.65 34.88 27.95
C LEU A 786 -23.33 34.41 29.38
N ARG A 787 -23.69 35.21 30.39
CA ARG A 787 -23.51 34.86 31.81
C ARG A 787 -24.68 34.07 32.39
N GLN A 788 -25.75 33.84 31.64
CA GLN A 788 -26.90 33.06 32.12
C GLN A 788 -26.53 31.58 32.23
N ARG A 789 -27.01 30.94 33.30
CA ARG A 789 -26.81 29.51 33.56
C ARG A 789 -27.33 28.64 32.39
N THR A 790 -28.42 29.06 31.77
CA THR A 790 -29.09 28.42 30.63
C THR A 790 -28.23 28.42 29.35
N PHE A 791 -27.22 29.29 29.26
CA PHE A 791 -26.24 29.28 28.18
C PHE A 791 -24.92 28.61 28.63
N LEU A 792 -24.39 29.02 29.79
CA LEU A 792 -23.06 28.62 30.24
C LEU A 792 -22.96 27.11 30.50
N VAL A 793 -23.98 26.50 31.12
CA VAL A 793 -23.96 25.07 31.44
C VAL A 793 -24.01 24.21 30.15
N PRO A 794 -24.95 24.42 29.21
CA PRO A 794 -24.93 23.72 27.92
C PRO A 794 -23.66 23.96 27.11
N PHE A 795 -23.15 25.20 27.09
CA PHE A 795 -21.94 25.54 26.37
C PHE A 795 -20.72 24.79 26.92
N CYS A 796 -20.50 24.84 28.23
CA CYS A 796 -19.44 24.09 28.90
C CYS A 796 -19.59 22.58 28.69
N LEU A 797 -20.82 22.06 28.68
CA LEU A 797 -21.10 20.65 28.44
C LEU A 797 -20.72 20.22 27.02
N VAL A 798 -21.10 20.99 26.00
CA VAL A 798 -20.76 20.69 24.60
C VAL A 798 -19.25 20.81 24.37
N VAL A 799 -18.61 21.85 24.91
CA VAL A 799 -17.15 22.03 24.85
C VAL A 799 -16.43 20.88 25.55
N TYR A 800 -16.92 20.44 26.71
CA TYR A 800 -16.38 19.26 27.40
C TYR A 800 -16.61 17.97 26.60
N ALA A 801 -17.73 17.84 25.89
CA ALA A 801 -17.97 16.70 25.02
C ALA A 801 -17.00 16.66 23.83
N PHE A 802 -16.66 17.81 23.24
CA PHE A 802 -15.56 17.91 22.27
C PHE A 802 -14.21 17.56 22.91
N PHE A 803 -13.93 18.07 24.12
CA PHE A 803 -12.72 17.72 24.86
C PHE A 803 -12.56 16.21 25.00
N VAL A 804 -13.57 15.51 25.52
CA VAL A 804 -13.54 14.05 25.64
C VAL A 804 -13.46 13.37 24.26
N GLY A 805 -14.17 13.88 23.25
CA GLY A 805 -14.15 13.32 21.90
C GLY A 805 -12.80 13.43 21.17
N HIS A 806 -11.95 14.40 21.52
CA HIS A 806 -10.62 14.60 20.93
C HIS A 806 -9.50 14.06 21.82
N TRP A 807 -9.52 14.36 23.12
CA TRP A 807 -8.53 13.94 24.12
C TRP A 807 -8.71 12.51 24.64
N SER A 808 -9.72 11.78 24.15
CA SER A 808 -9.77 10.31 24.26
C SER A 808 -8.81 9.59 23.32
N GLY A 809 -7.97 10.32 22.56
CA GLY A 809 -6.94 9.75 21.69
C GLY A 809 -7.37 9.51 20.25
N MET A 810 -8.65 9.69 19.93
CA MET A 810 -9.17 9.38 18.59
C MET A 810 -8.61 10.30 17.50
N THR A 811 -8.37 11.58 17.80
CA THR A 811 -7.82 12.52 16.79
C THR A 811 -6.35 12.23 16.45
N PRO A 812 -5.47 12.00 17.45
CA PRO A 812 -4.15 11.43 17.22
C PRO A 812 -4.17 10.08 16.52
N LEU A 813 -5.06 9.16 16.94
CA LEU A 813 -5.18 7.83 16.33
C LEU A 813 -5.53 7.93 14.84
N GLN A 814 -6.43 8.84 14.48
CA GLN A 814 -6.82 9.07 13.09
C GLN A 814 -5.70 9.72 12.28
N THR A 815 -4.97 10.71 12.83
CA THR A 815 -3.92 11.45 12.08
C THR A 815 -2.60 10.69 11.97
N PHE A 816 -2.23 9.93 13.01
CA PHE A 816 -0.96 9.20 13.09
C PHE A 816 -1.17 7.69 13.01
N ALA A 817 -2.28 7.22 12.44
CA ALA A 817 -2.69 5.81 12.43
C ALA A 817 -1.57 4.87 11.99
N VAL A 818 -0.96 5.13 10.83
CA VAL A 818 0.11 4.30 10.26
C VAL A 818 1.33 4.26 11.18
N SER A 819 1.71 5.41 11.76
CA SER A 819 2.86 5.51 12.69
C SER A 819 2.59 4.79 14.01
N ILE A 820 1.38 4.94 14.57
CA ILE A 820 0.95 4.24 15.79
C ILE A 820 0.93 2.72 15.57
N LEU A 821 0.32 2.26 14.48
CA LEU A 821 0.23 0.83 14.16
C LEU A 821 1.62 0.23 13.89
N SER A 822 2.51 0.99 13.23
CA SER A 822 3.91 0.61 13.05
C SER A 822 4.65 0.48 14.38
N THR A 823 4.43 1.41 15.31
CA THR A 823 5.11 1.40 16.62
C THR A 823 4.60 0.28 17.53
N VAL A 824 3.32 -0.08 17.41
CA VAL A 824 2.68 -1.11 18.23
C VAL A 824 2.96 -2.53 17.73
N GLY A 825 3.46 -2.71 16.50
CA GLY A 825 3.82 -4.02 15.95
C GLY A 825 2.62 -4.86 15.52
N THR A 826 1.80 -4.36 14.59
CA THR A 826 0.61 -5.08 14.12
C THR A 826 0.96 -6.37 13.36
N PRO A 827 0.14 -7.45 13.48
CA PRO A 827 0.38 -8.71 12.79
C PRO A 827 0.11 -8.65 11.28
N ILE A 828 -0.62 -7.64 10.84
CA ILE A 828 -0.87 -7.31 9.43
C ILE A 828 -0.11 -6.04 9.08
N ASP A 829 0.14 -5.82 7.78
CA ASP A 829 0.78 -4.59 7.34
C ASP A 829 -0.01 -3.33 7.78
N LYS A 830 0.75 -2.31 8.17
CA LYS A 830 0.27 -1.08 8.81
C LYS A 830 -0.71 -0.29 7.94
N TYR A 831 -0.60 -0.37 6.61
CA TYR A 831 -1.52 0.29 5.69
C TYR A 831 -2.87 -0.44 5.64
N TYR A 832 -2.89 -1.78 5.62
CA TYR A 832 -4.15 -2.54 5.72
C TYR A 832 -4.84 -2.36 7.06
N ALA A 833 -4.08 -2.30 8.17
CA ALA A 833 -4.64 -1.98 9.48
C ALA A 833 -5.26 -0.56 9.51
N THR A 834 -4.65 0.40 8.81
CA THR A 834 -5.19 1.76 8.68
C THR A 834 -6.48 1.79 7.85
N ILE A 835 -6.55 1.03 6.75
CA ILE A 835 -7.78 0.84 5.96
C ILE A 835 -8.89 0.25 6.84
N LEU A 836 -8.56 -0.75 7.68
CA LEU A 836 -9.52 -1.34 8.61
C LEU A 836 -10.05 -0.29 9.60
N ILE A 837 -9.20 0.59 10.14
CA ILE A 837 -9.62 1.71 10.99
C ILE A 837 -10.62 2.60 10.23
N GLY A 838 -10.29 3.04 9.01
CA GLY A 838 -11.21 3.88 8.22
C GLY A 838 -12.55 3.21 7.91
N LEU A 839 -12.55 1.90 7.65
CA LEU A 839 -13.78 1.13 7.40
C LEU A 839 -14.67 1.07 8.64
N VAL A 840 -14.08 0.80 9.82
CA VAL A 840 -14.86 0.72 11.06
C VAL A 840 -15.30 2.11 11.55
N GLU A 841 -14.55 3.17 11.26
CA GLU A 841 -14.99 4.55 11.48
C GLU A 841 -16.25 4.86 10.67
N LEU A 842 -16.27 4.49 9.39
CA LEU A 842 -17.44 4.64 8.52
C LEU A 842 -18.64 3.84 9.03
N ALA A 843 -18.42 2.57 9.39
CA ALA A 843 -19.44 1.72 9.98
C ALA A 843 -19.97 2.27 11.31
N GLY A 844 -19.09 2.81 12.16
CA GLY A 844 -19.42 3.46 13.42
C GLY A 844 -20.30 4.69 13.21
N THR A 845 -19.94 5.54 12.25
CA THR A 845 -20.74 6.73 11.90
C THR A 845 -22.15 6.37 11.44
N ILE A 846 -22.30 5.38 10.56
CA ILE A 846 -23.61 4.88 10.12
C ILE A 846 -24.39 4.29 11.30
N SER A 847 -23.71 3.53 12.16
CA SER A 847 -24.31 2.94 13.37
C SER A 847 -24.81 4.01 14.34
N CYS A 848 -24.08 5.11 14.53
CA CYS A 848 -24.50 6.21 15.38
C CYS A 848 -25.84 6.80 14.92
N VAL A 849 -25.94 7.15 13.64
CA VAL A 849 -27.15 7.71 13.04
C VAL A 849 -28.33 6.74 13.14
N ALA A 850 -28.09 5.45 12.91
CA ALA A 850 -29.14 4.44 13.01
C ALA A 850 -29.61 4.22 14.46
N LEU A 851 -28.68 4.18 15.42
CA LEU A 851 -28.96 3.83 16.81
C LEU A 851 -29.48 4.99 17.64
N VAL A 852 -29.13 6.24 17.33
CA VAL A 852 -29.45 7.41 18.17
C VAL A 852 -30.94 7.53 18.47
N HIS A 853 -31.79 7.29 17.47
CA HIS A 853 -33.25 7.34 17.63
C HIS A 853 -33.79 6.23 18.54
N TYR A 854 -33.13 5.08 18.61
CA TYR A 854 -33.54 3.96 19.45
C TYR A 854 -32.96 4.06 20.87
N THR A 855 -31.66 4.33 21.01
CA THR A 855 -30.95 4.32 22.30
C THR A 855 -31.06 5.64 23.05
N GLY A 856 -31.25 6.76 22.35
CA GLY A 856 -31.04 8.10 22.91
C GLY A 856 -29.57 8.51 22.87
N LYS A 857 -29.29 9.80 23.11
CA LYS A 857 -27.95 10.39 23.00
C LYS A 857 -27.10 10.14 24.23
N ARG A 858 -27.71 10.13 25.42
CA ARG A 858 -26.98 9.96 26.68
C ARG A 858 -26.39 8.54 26.83
N PRO A 859 -27.15 7.44 26.67
CA PRO A 859 -26.58 6.09 26.76
C PRO A 859 -25.49 5.85 25.71
N LEU A 860 -25.67 6.39 24.49
CA LEU A 860 -24.72 6.23 23.40
C LEU A 860 -23.38 6.94 23.70
N ALA A 861 -23.42 8.16 24.27
CA ALA A 861 -22.22 8.86 24.74
C ALA A 861 -21.48 8.07 25.84
N LEU A 862 -22.23 7.52 26.80
CA LEU A 862 -21.66 6.78 27.94
C LEU A 862 -21.03 5.45 27.49
N MET A 863 -21.72 4.69 26.64
CA MET A 863 -21.18 3.44 26.09
C MET A 863 -19.95 3.70 25.23
N SER A 864 -19.98 4.77 24.43
CA SER A 864 -18.88 5.16 23.55
C SER A 864 -17.63 5.54 24.34
N THR A 865 -17.77 6.42 25.33
CA THR A 865 -16.65 6.88 26.18
C THR A 865 -16.11 5.77 27.09
N LEU A 866 -16.98 4.93 27.65
CA LEU A 866 -16.57 3.79 28.47
C LEU A 866 -15.81 2.76 27.64
N GLY A 867 -16.37 2.36 26.49
CA GLY A 867 -15.78 1.35 25.62
C GLY A 867 -14.45 1.80 25.02
N ALA A 868 -14.35 3.05 24.54
CA ALA A 868 -13.11 3.62 24.07
C ALA A 868 -12.06 3.68 25.19
N GLY A 869 -12.45 4.10 26.40
CA GLY A 869 -11.57 4.13 27.56
C GLY A 869 -10.99 2.76 27.90
N VAL A 870 -11.84 1.72 27.97
CA VAL A 870 -11.40 0.34 28.20
C VAL A 870 -10.44 -0.13 27.11
N CYS A 871 -10.75 0.14 25.83
CA CYS A 871 -9.89 -0.26 24.72
C CYS A 871 -8.50 0.38 24.78
N PHE A 872 -8.41 1.69 25.04
CA PHE A 872 -7.12 2.37 25.19
C PHE A 872 -6.33 1.86 26.41
N LEU A 873 -7.00 1.55 27.53
CA LEU A 873 -6.35 0.93 28.69
C LEU A 873 -5.82 -0.48 28.36
N VAL A 874 -6.57 -1.29 27.61
CA VAL A 874 -6.12 -2.63 27.16
C VAL A 874 -4.90 -2.50 26.23
N ALA A 875 -4.94 -1.59 25.25
CA ALA A 875 -3.80 -1.34 24.38
C ALA A 875 -2.58 -0.86 25.19
N ALA A 876 -2.76 0.09 26.10
CA ALA A 876 -1.69 0.62 26.96
C ALA A 876 -1.05 -0.46 27.83
N THR A 877 -1.87 -1.25 28.52
CA THR A 877 -1.38 -2.32 29.40
C THR A 877 -0.63 -3.39 28.63
N TYR A 878 -1.09 -3.76 27.44
CA TYR A 878 -0.38 -4.71 26.58
C TYR A 878 1.00 -4.18 26.17
N VAL A 879 1.07 -2.96 25.62
CA VAL A 879 2.34 -2.37 25.16
C VAL A 879 3.30 -2.17 26.34
N HIS A 880 2.78 -1.83 27.53
CA HIS A 880 3.61 -1.74 28.73
C HIS A 880 4.18 -3.09 29.19
N VAL A 881 3.34 -4.14 29.23
CA VAL A 881 3.75 -5.48 29.72
C VAL A 881 4.74 -6.16 28.77
N MET A 882 4.56 -6.01 27.46
CA MET A 882 5.47 -6.58 26.47
C MET A 882 6.76 -5.76 26.31
N GLY A 883 6.79 -4.53 26.84
CA GLY A 883 7.86 -3.55 26.59
C GLY A 883 7.82 -3.00 25.16
N GLU A 884 8.27 -1.77 24.94
CA GLU A 884 8.24 -1.15 23.59
C GLU A 884 9.04 -1.98 22.56
N ALA A 885 10.13 -2.62 22.98
CA ALA A 885 10.93 -3.53 22.14
C ALA A 885 10.27 -4.90 21.90
N GLY A 886 9.43 -5.40 22.82
CA GLY A 886 8.72 -6.67 22.68
C GLY A 886 7.34 -6.54 22.03
N ALA A 887 6.75 -5.35 22.03
CA ALA A 887 5.52 -5.04 21.29
C ALA A 887 5.73 -5.06 19.77
N GLY A 888 6.92 -4.66 19.30
CA GLY A 888 7.32 -4.78 17.89
C GLY A 888 7.59 -6.21 17.41
N SER A 889 7.69 -7.19 18.31
CA SER A 889 7.91 -8.60 17.97
C SER A 889 6.59 -9.24 17.50
N SER A 890 6.43 -9.42 16.18
CA SER A 890 5.28 -10.09 15.56
C SER A 890 5.11 -11.57 15.94
N SER A 891 6.00 -12.12 16.78
CA SER A 891 6.11 -13.53 17.17
C SER A 891 5.33 -13.95 18.43
N GLY A 892 4.65 -13.02 19.11
CA GLY A 892 3.82 -13.33 20.29
C GLY A 892 2.38 -13.78 19.93
N PRO A 893 1.78 -14.77 20.62
CA PRO A 893 0.41 -15.27 20.32
C PRO A 893 -0.70 -14.22 20.52
N TYR A 894 -0.39 -13.07 21.12
CA TYR A 894 -1.32 -11.99 21.45
C TYR A 894 -1.00 -10.65 20.77
N SER A 895 -0.12 -10.62 19.76
CA SER A 895 0.27 -9.39 19.03
C SER A 895 -0.90 -8.66 18.35
N TRP A 896 -2.01 -9.36 18.08
CA TRP A 896 -3.24 -8.76 17.54
C TRP A 896 -4.02 -7.91 18.55
N VAL A 897 -3.77 -8.04 19.85
CA VAL A 897 -4.60 -7.43 20.91
C VAL A 897 -4.61 -5.89 20.88
N PRO A 898 -3.46 -5.19 20.83
CA PRO A 898 -3.47 -3.72 20.72
C PRO A 898 -4.16 -3.21 19.47
N MET A 899 -3.91 -3.87 18.32
CA MET A 899 -4.56 -3.52 17.06
C MET A 899 -6.07 -3.65 17.16
N ALA A 900 -6.56 -4.79 17.66
CA ALA A 900 -7.98 -5.02 17.84
C ALA A 900 -8.61 -4.03 18.83
N ALA A 901 -7.90 -3.66 19.89
CA ALA A 901 -8.35 -2.65 20.84
C ALA A 901 -8.46 -1.26 20.19
N LEU A 902 -7.47 -0.83 19.39
CA LEU A 902 -7.49 0.45 18.68
C LEU A 902 -8.57 0.49 17.58
N VAL A 903 -8.76 -0.61 16.85
CA VAL A 903 -9.84 -0.72 15.85
C VAL A 903 -11.22 -0.69 16.54
N ALA A 904 -11.37 -1.40 17.66
CA ALA A 904 -12.60 -1.37 18.45
C ALA A 904 -12.87 0.03 19.04
N SER A 905 -11.84 0.74 19.52
CA SER A 905 -12.00 2.09 20.03
C SER A 905 -12.43 3.07 18.93
N ALA A 906 -11.93 2.92 17.70
CA ALA A 906 -12.36 3.70 16.55
C ALA A 906 -13.85 3.49 16.24
N LEU A 907 -14.30 2.24 16.14
CA LEU A 907 -15.71 1.88 15.92
C LEU A 907 -16.62 2.47 17.01
N ILE A 908 -16.29 2.21 18.28
CA ILE A 908 -17.09 2.59 19.43
C ILE A 908 -17.15 4.12 19.60
N SER A 909 -16.04 4.82 19.32
CA SER A 909 -15.98 6.29 19.39
C SER A 909 -16.82 6.94 18.29
N HIS A 910 -16.74 6.43 17.05
CA HIS A 910 -17.53 6.91 15.92
C HIS A 910 -19.02 6.57 16.03
N ALA A 911 -19.37 5.49 16.74
CA ALA A 911 -20.75 5.15 17.06
C ALA A 911 -21.41 6.07 18.11
N GLY A 912 -20.65 6.98 18.74
CA GLY A 912 -21.21 7.86 19.78
C GLY A 912 -20.49 9.21 19.87
N ILE A 913 -19.49 9.30 20.75
CA ILE A 913 -18.96 10.59 21.23
C ILE A 913 -18.37 11.48 20.14
N ARG A 914 -17.94 10.93 18.99
CA ARG A 914 -17.42 11.74 17.88
C ARG A 914 -18.49 12.59 17.18
N ILE A 915 -19.73 12.10 17.12
CA ILE A 915 -20.81 12.75 16.37
C ILE A 915 -21.77 13.48 17.31
N LEU A 916 -21.95 12.99 18.53
CA LEU A 916 -22.92 13.52 19.49
C LEU A 916 -22.74 15.01 19.84
N PRO A 917 -21.53 15.58 20.03
CA PRO A 917 -21.37 17.02 20.27
C PRO A 917 -21.99 17.88 19.17
N TRP A 918 -21.84 17.49 17.90
CA TRP A 918 -22.43 18.17 16.76
C TRP A 918 -23.96 18.10 16.76
N MET A 919 -24.54 16.98 17.21
CA MET A 919 -25.99 16.87 17.39
C MET A 919 -26.49 17.74 18.57
N LEU A 920 -25.76 17.75 19.69
CA LEU A 920 -26.13 18.48 20.90
C LEU A 920 -26.20 19.99 20.66
N ILE A 921 -25.30 20.55 19.84
CA ILE A 921 -25.34 21.97 19.42
C ILE A 921 -26.73 22.37 18.90
N GLY A 922 -27.39 21.48 18.15
CA GLY A 922 -28.72 21.72 17.60
C GLY A 922 -29.85 21.74 18.64
N GLU A 923 -29.65 21.16 19.83
CA GLU A 923 -30.73 20.81 20.76
C GLU A 923 -30.63 21.50 22.11
N VAL A 924 -29.44 21.89 22.57
CA VAL A 924 -29.23 22.38 23.93
C VAL A 924 -29.22 23.91 24.05
N PHE A 925 -29.04 24.63 22.95
CA PHE A 925 -28.92 26.09 22.96
C PHE A 925 -30.27 26.80 22.76
N THR A 926 -30.47 27.91 23.48
CA THR A 926 -31.65 28.76 23.34
C THR A 926 -31.68 29.48 21.98
N PRO A 927 -32.85 29.68 21.36
CA PRO A 927 -32.96 30.23 20.00
C PRO A 927 -32.23 31.57 19.81
N GLY A 928 -32.33 32.48 20.80
CA GLY A 928 -31.76 33.82 20.71
C GLY A 928 -30.22 33.91 20.70
N VAL A 929 -29.52 32.86 21.16
CA VAL A 929 -28.04 32.80 21.17
C VAL A 929 -27.48 31.61 20.41
N LYS A 930 -28.33 30.73 19.88
CA LYS A 930 -27.96 29.46 19.24
C LYS A 930 -26.95 29.63 18.12
N GLY A 931 -27.11 30.63 17.25
CA GLY A 931 -26.17 30.89 16.16
C GLY A 931 -24.74 31.15 16.65
N PHE A 932 -24.59 32.06 17.61
CA PHE A 932 -23.30 32.36 18.25
C PHE A 932 -22.76 31.16 19.03
N ALA A 933 -23.60 30.51 19.83
CA ALA A 933 -23.24 29.36 20.67
C ALA A 933 -22.70 28.19 19.84
N SER A 934 -23.35 27.90 18.72
CA SER A 934 -22.98 26.82 17.79
C SER A 934 -21.62 27.08 17.15
N GLY A 935 -21.40 28.30 16.64
CA GLY A 935 -20.13 28.70 16.05
C GLY A 935 -18.99 28.71 17.08
N ALA A 936 -19.23 29.28 18.27
CA ALA A 936 -18.22 29.36 19.33
C ALA A 936 -17.84 27.99 19.88
N SER A 937 -18.81 27.10 20.11
CA SER A 937 -18.54 25.73 20.59
C SER A 937 -17.86 24.87 19.54
N GLY A 938 -18.24 24.96 18.27
CA GLY A 938 -17.55 24.28 17.16
C GLY A 938 -16.11 24.77 16.98
N CYS A 939 -15.88 26.09 17.00
CA CYS A 939 -14.54 26.67 16.97
C CYS A 939 -13.67 26.18 18.13
N MET A 940 -14.23 26.15 19.35
CA MET A 940 -13.53 25.61 20.52
C MET A 940 -13.23 24.12 20.34
N GLY A 941 -14.16 23.35 19.76
CA GLY A 941 -13.94 21.94 19.41
C GLY A 941 -12.75 21.75 18.48
N TYR A 942 -12.61 22.58 17.44
CA TYR A 942 -11.46 22.53 16.53
C TYR A 942 -10.14 22.92 17.20
N VAL A 943 -10.13 23.93 18.10
CA VAL A 943 -8.95 24.29 18.91
C VAL A 943 -8.55 23.16 19.87
N ILE A 944 -9.54 22.49 20.46
CA ILE A 944 -9.34 21.30 21.30
C ILE A 944 -8.80 20.13 20.47
N GLY A 945 -9.30 19.92 19.26
CA GLY A 945 -8.79 18.92 18.32
C GLY A 945 -7.33 19.19 17.93
N PHE A 946 -7.01 20.45 17.61
CA PHE A 946 -5.64 20.91 17.38
C PHE A 946 -4.72 20.60 18.57
N SER A 947 -5.15 20.91 19.80
CA SER A 947 -4.33 20.67 20.98
C SER A 947 -4.11 19.17 21.22
N ALA A 948 -5.14 18.35 21.12
CA ALA A 948 -5.03 16.89 21.25
C ALA A 948 -4.04 16.31 20.24
N ASN A 949 -4.14 16.73 18.97
CA ASN A 949 -3.28 16.22 17.89
C ASN A 949 -1.84 16.71 18.03
N LYS A 950 -1.63 17.99 18.31
CA LYS A 950 -0.30 18.60 18.47
C LYS A 950 0.44 18.01 19.67
N SER A 951 -0.27 17.66 20.74
CA SER A 951 0.31 17.10 21.95
C SER A 951 0.77 15.65 21.82
N PHE A 952 0.36 14.90 20.78
CA PHE A 952 0.66 13.45 20.68
C PHE A 952 2.15 13.11 20.84
N PHE A 953 3.02 13.67 19.99
CA PHE A 953 4.47 13.40 20.08
C PHE A 953 5.10 13.94 21.37
N PHE A 954 4.60 15.06 21.91
CA PHE A 954 5.05 15.60 23.19
C PHE A 954 4.73 14.64 24.36
N LEU A 955 3.53 14.07 24.35
CA LEU A 955 3.10 13.06 25.33
C LEU A 955 3.89 11.77 25.15
N GLN A 956 4.14 11.33 23.92
CA GLN A 956 4.94 10.13 23.65
C GLN A 956 6.38 10.29 24.18
N GLU A 957 7.00 11.45 24.02
CA GLU A 957 8.36 11.73 24.51
C GLU A 957 8.45 11.76 26.05
N HIS A 958 7.43 12.31 26.73
CA HIS A 958 7.47 12.50 28.19
C HIS A 958 6.80 11.37 28.99
N LEU A 959 5.79 10.72 28.43
CA LEU A 959 4.99 9.69 29.09
C LEU A 959 5.18 8.30 28.48
N THR A 960 5.97 8.14 27.42
CA THR A 960 6.05 6.93 26.57
C THR A 960 4.76 6.64 25.80
N LEU A 961 4.78 5.70 24.85
CA LEU A 961 3.58 5.34 24.10
C LEU A 961 2.49 4.70 25.00
N PRO A 962 2.81 3.74 25.90
CA PRO A 962 1.85 3.21 26.86
C PRO A 962 1.25 4.28 27.79
N GLY A 963 2.06 5.21 28.30
CA GLY A 963 1.57 6.27 29.17
C GLY A 963 0.64 7.25 28.46
N THR A 964 0.88 7.49 27.17
CA THR A 964 -0.02 8.28 26.31
C THR A 964 -1.38 7.58 26.16
N PHE A 965 -1.40 6.27 25.92
CA PHE A 965 -2.65 5.50 25.84
C PHE A 965 -3.38 5.38 27.17
N TRP A 966 -2.67 5.25 28.30
CA TRP A 966 -3.29 5.32 29.63
C TRP A 966 -3.94 6.68 29.89
N LEU A 967 -3.29 7.77 29.49
CA LEU A 967 -3.86 9.12 29.60
C LEU A 967 -5.16 9.22 28.78
N TYR A 968 -5.14 8.78 27.53
CA TYR A 968 -6.34 8.76 26.66
C TYR A 968 -7.48 7.91 27.24
N GLY A 969 -7.14 6.72 27.76
CA GLY A 969 -8.09 5.85 28.46
C GLY A 969 -8.68 6.53 29.71
N ALA A 970 -7.85 7.16 30.53
CA ALA A 970 -8.27 7.88 31.74
C ALA A 970 -9.18 9.09 31.41
N VAL A 971 -8.84 9.85 30.36
CA VAL A 971 -9.69 10.97 29.90
C VAL A 971 -11.05 10.45 29.45
N ALA A 972 -11.11 9.37 28.66
CA ALA A 972 -12.37 8.77 28.21
C ALA A 972 -13.24 8.26 29.37
N LEU A 973 -12.64 7.58 30.36
CA LEU A 973 -13.34 7.14 31.56
C LEU A 973 -13.82 8.31 32.44
N SER A 974 -13.00 9.36 32.59
CA SER A 974 -13.41 10.58 33.28
C SER A 974 -14.60 11.24 32.58
N GLY A 975 -14.60 11.23 31.24
CA GLY A 975 -15.70 11.69 30.40
C GLY A 975 -16.98 10.89 30.66
N THR A 976 -16.87 9.57 30.81
CA THR A 976 -18.01 8.70 31.18
C THR A 976 -18.62 9.15 32.50
N VAL A 977 -17.79 9.38 33.54
CA VAL A 977 -18.26 9.78 34.86
C VAL A 977 -18.92 11.17 34.82
N VAL A 978 -18.27 12.15 34.21
CA VAL A 978 -18.81 13.52 34.14
C VAL A 978 -20.09 13.55 33.31
N MET A 979 -20.12 12.94 32.13
CA MET A 979 -21.33 12.90 31.30
C MET A 979 -22.45 12.10 31.98
N TYR A 980 -22.14 11.10 32.79
CA TYR A 980 -23.16 10.39 33.56
C TYR A 980 -23.92 11.35 34.48
N PHE A 981 -23.27 12.33 35.10
CA PHE A 981 -23.94 13.27 35.99
C PHE A 981 -24.56 14.47 35.27
N PHE A 982 -23.91 14.99 34.24
CA PHE A 982 -24.25 16.30 33.64
C PHE A 982 -24.97 16.22 32.29
N LEU A 983 -24.85 15.12 31.53
CA LEU A 983 -25.50 14.98 30.22
C LEU A 983 -26.96 14.55 30.40
N PRO A 984 -27.94 15.41 30.06
CA PRO A 984 -29.34 14.99 30.04
C PRO A 984 -29.64 14.13 28.82
N GLU A 985 -30.75 13.39 28.88
CA GLU A 985 -31.32 12.83 27.65
C GLU A 985 -32.03 13.94 26.88
N THR A 986 -31.60 14.20 25.65
CA THR A 986 -32.22 15.19 24.75
C THR A 986 -33.10 14.54 23.69
N GLU A 987 -32.90 13.26 23.39
CA GLU A 987 -33.71 12.56 22.39
C GLU A 987 -35.14 12.34 22.91
N GLY A 988 -36.12 12.79 22.15
CA GLY A 988 -37.54 12.63 22.51
C GLY A 988 -38.10 13.71 23.42
N HIS A 989 -37.35 14.77 23.72
CA HIS A 989 -37.75 15.87 24.59
C HIS A 989 -37.89 17.20 23.84
N HIS A 990 -38.89 18.01 24.22
CA HIS A 990 -39.07 19.34 23.63
C HIS A 990 -38.02 20.33 24.14
N LEU A 991 -37.67 21.34 23.34
CA LEU A 991 -36.63 22.32 23.69
C LEU A 991 -36.90 23.00 25.04
N HIS A 992 -38.16 23.36 25.34
CA HIS A 992 -38.51 23.99 26.62
C HIS A 992 -38.21 23.09 27.84
N GLU A 993 -38.34 21.76 27.70
CA GLU A 993 -38.03 20.80 28.77
C GLU A 993 -36.52 20.71 29.01
N ILE A 994 -35.73 20.73 27.92
CA ILE A 994 -34.26 20.74 27.96
C ILE A 994 -33.77 22.04 28.61
N LEU A 995 -34.34 23.18 28.24
CA LEU A 995 -34.00 24.48 28.85
C LEU A 995 -34.41 24.53 30.33
N GLY A 996 -35.58 24.00 30.68
CA GLY A 996 -36.02 23.82 32.07
C GLY A 996 -35.08 22.95 32.88
N HIS A 997 -34.44 21.94 32.27
CA HIS A 997 -33.40 21.15 32.93
C HIS A 997 -32.18 22.00 33.32
N PHE A 998 -31.67 22.81 32.39
CA PHE A 998 -30.52 23.68 32.65
C PHE A 998 -30.84 24.85 33.59
N ASN A 999 -32.10 25.28 33.66
CA ASN A 999 -32.58 26.22 34.69
C ASN A 999 -32.70 25.59 36.09
N GLY A 1000 -32.62 24.25 36.21
CA GLY A 1000 -32.79 23.54 37.48
C GLY A 1000 -34.26 23.31 37.86
N GLU A 1001 -35.19 23.47 36.92
CA GLU A 1001 -36.63 23.29 37.13
C GLU A 1001 -37.03 21.80 37.04
N ARG A 1002 -36.28 20.97 36.28
CA ARG A 1002 -36.49 19.51 36.12
C ARG A 1002 -35.19 18.74 35.90
N VAL A 1003 -35.19 17.42 36.12
CA VAL A 1003 -34.04 16.53 35.87
C VAL A 1003 -34.38 15.51 34.78
N LEU A 1004 -33.75 15.62 33.60
CA LEU A 1004 -33.96 14.71 32.47
C LEU A 1004 -32.90 13.60 32.47
N ARG A 1005 -33.23 12.43 33.05
CA ARG A 1005 -32.30 11.30 33.20
C ARG A 1005 -32.68 10.01 32.45
N SER A 1006 -33.85 9.91 31.87
CA SER A 1006 -34.27 8.71 31.12
C SER A 1006 -35.21 9.11 29.99
N LYS A 1007 -35.19 8.35 28.90
CA LYS A 1007 -36.15 8.47 27.80
C LYS A 1007 -37.56 8.47 28.40
N GLY A 1008 -38.33 9.53 28.19
CA GLY A 1008 -39.70 9.64 28.66
C GLY A 1008 -40.54 8.46 28.14
N GLY A 1009 -41.23 7.75 29.03
CA GLY A 1009 -42.11 6.64 28.63
C GLY A 1009 -43.14 7.12 27.61
N LYS A 1010 -43.35 6.33 26.55
CA LYS A 1010 -44.27 6.60 25.42
C LYS A 1010 -45.59 7.23 25.89
N ARG A 1011 -45.69 8.56 25.90
CA ARG A 1011 -46.98 9.25 25.88
C ARG A 1011 -47.48 9.17 24.44
N LYS A 1012 -48.72 8.72 24.26
CA LYS A 1012 -49.41 8.72 22.95
C LYS A 1012 -49.25 10.13 22.37
N ILE A 1013 -48.58 10.20 21.22
CA ILE A 1013 -48.43 11.40 20.42
C ILE A 1013 -49.85 11.82 20.01
N ALA A 1014 -50.39 12.83 20.67
CA ALA A 1014 -51.54 13.55 20.19
C ALA A 1014 -51.02 14.55 19.15
N GLY A 1015 -51.20 14.22 17.86
CA GLY A 1015 -50.79 15.04 16.72
C GLY A 1015 -49.30 14.93 16.39
N SER A 1016 -48.94 14.26 15.29
CA SER A 1016 -47.56 14.20 14.77
C SER A 1016 -47.04 15.53 14.23
N ASP A 1017 -47.87 16.57 14.20
CA ASP A 1017 -47.57 17.83 13.52
C ASP A 1017 -46.88 18.86 14.41
N THR A 1018 -46.76 18.60 15.72
CA THR A 1018 -46.20 19.55 16.69
C THR A 1018 -44.72 19.33 17.03
N TRP A 1019 -44.14 18.16 16.75
CA TRP A 1019 -42.68 17.96 16.93
C TRP A 1019 -41.86 18.89 16.03
N ALA A 1020 -42.32 19.09 14.79
CA ALA A 1020 -41.68 20.00 13.84
C ALA A 1020 -41.91 21.49 14.19
N ALA A 1021 -42.96 21.80 14.94
CA ALA A 1021 -43.36 23.16 15.32
C ALA A 1021 -42.53 23.78 16.45
N ASP A 1022 -41.96 22.95 17.34
CA ASP A 1022 -41.23 23.42 18.54
C ASP A 1022 -39.70 23.39 18.40
N ASN A 1023 -39.19 22.97 17.24
CA ASN A 1023 -37.77 23.04 16.92
C ASN A 1023 -37.47 24.42 16.30
N PRO A 1024 -36.66 25.30 16.90
CA PRO A 1024 -36.40 26.65 16.37
C PRO A 1024 -35.63 26.68 15.04
N ALA A 1025 -35.41 25.53 14.39
CA ALA A 1025 -35.05 25.44 12.98
C ALA A 1025 -36.26 25.48 12.02
N MET A 1026 -37.48 25.58 12.55
CA MET A 1026 -38.77 25.62 11.87
C MET A 1026 -39.74 26.45 12.74
N GLU A 1027 -40.06 27.68 12.33
CA GLU A 1027 -41.19 28.39 12.96
C GLU A 1027 -42.52 27.76 12.51
N PRO A 1028 -43.49 27.53 13.40
CA PRO A 1028 -44.78 26.98 13.01
C PRO A 1028 -45.69 28.06 12.42
N VAL A 1029 -46.29 27.74 11.27
CA VAL A 1029 -47.46 28.44 10.75
C VAL A 1029 -48.69 27.86 11.45
N GLU A 1030 -49.27 28.63 12.37
CA GLU A 1030 -50.57 28.31 12.98
C GLU A 1030 -51.66 28.25 11.90
N SER A 1031 -52.23 27.07 11.65
CA SER A 1031 -53.51 26.93 10.95
C SER A 1031 -54.66 27.00 11.97
N LYS A 1032 -55.39 28.12 11.98
CA LYS A 1032 -56.81 28.10 12.33
C LYS A 1032 -57.59 27.85 11.05
N LEU A 1033 -58.02 26.61 10.85
CA LEU A 1033 -59.22 26.19 10.10
C LEU A 1033 -59.57 24.74 10.47
#